data_AF-A0A101IQQ6-F1
#
_entry.id   AF-A0A101IQQ6-F1
#
_cell.length_a   1.000
_cell.length_b   1.000
_cell.length_c   1.000
_cell.angle_alpha   90.00
_cell.angle_beta   90.00
_cell.angle_gamma   90.00
#
_symmetry.space_group_name_H-M   'P 1'
#
loop_
_entity.id
_entity.type
_entity.pdbx_description
1 polymer ?
#
loop_
_entity_poly.entity_id
_entity_poly.type
_entity_poly.pdbx_seq_one_letter_code
_entity_poly.pdbx_strand_id
1 'polypeptide(L)'
;MRKRRIRPPLPGISRSDPPSASRAAPIAHGRVYISGAGQSILHDPVPYLPGKVVRMAGEPKISDSFRALTWRDLDEWAGAKTLSRGKRYQREGRVRDLACLPRGDLIAWVAGTGRYATTVSTDGESIESRCTCPVGDSCKHAVAVVLEYLESVKKGLPIPAAAENDPRLRLLDSDSMENTAPSPEPSLRPYLERLTNEELIDLLETLARHDPHVRKAIDDRRSIAATGAGPLVEALLSEIDAAADERSWGEYRGGGIPDYSHMQERMETLLSMGYADEVVLAGEVLLQKGLRQVEMVDDEGETIDQIASCMDVVFSALAVSSRPAHEKILYAIEADLEDEYDLCAGAGRLLAGDFPEEEWGIAADRLLKRLEEIAPVQKTDSFSSRYRRNRLVAMTVTTLDKAGRQDEATILQIGEADRTDTYPGLVARLLHEGRRDEALQWIYRGISETEGTTPGIADELRTILREMWEREDNWPAVAAIRAEAFFREPTYPAFRCLEEASRRAGVWDGVRDAVMHYLIAGERPPAGDGAIPGVLPDTGIGVRASRWEITAPVADTLIEIAIAEKKPGEVLRWYDRWEEDKIDRYLRHNLEDRVADAVIDAYPERAIAIWKKKAERLIAETRLKSYEESLQYLRTLRSHMETPEWEEYRGELRRKHARKRRFLEVLDHVEDRRIIEDT
;
A
#
# COMPACT_ATOMS: atom_id res chain seq x y z
N MET A 1 -62.76 -8.29 -12.97
CA MET A 1 -62.59 -7.36 -11.83
C MET A 1 -61.24 -6.67 -11.94
N ARG A 2 -61.22 -5.40 -12.37
CA ARG A 2 -60.02 -4.55 -12.49
C ARG A 2 -60.33 -3.23 -11.78
N LYS A 3 -59.59 -2.88 -10.72
CA LYS A 3 -59.61 -1.55 -10.08
C LYS A 3 -58.18 -1.25 -9.58
N ARG A 4 -57.52 -0.27 -10.23
CA ARG A 4 -57.31 1.13 -9.79
C ARG A 4 -56.15 1.27 -8.79
N ARG A 5 -55.00 1.75 -9.27
CA ARG A 5 -54.02 2.50 -8.47
C ARG A 5 -54.18 3.98 -8.79
N ILE A 6 -54.31 4.78 -7.73
CA ILE A 6 -54.53 6.22 -7.71
C ILE A 6 -53.17 6.90 -7.52
N ARG A 7 -52.86 7.91 -8.35
CA ARG A 7 -51.80 8.92 -8.11
C ARG A 7 -52.46 10.22 -7.62
N PRO A 8 -51.87 10.95 -6.67
CA PRO A 8 -52.14 12.37 -6.46
C PRO A 8 -51.03 13.29 -7.04
N PRO A 9 -51.25 14.62 -7.11
CA PRO A 9 -50.80 15.47 -8.22
C PRO A 9 -49.65 16.45 -7.90
N LEU A 10 -49.00 16.93 -8.96
CA LEU A 10 -48.06 18.07 -8.99
C LEU A 10 -48.83 19.41 -9.05
N PRO A 11 -48.33 20.49 -8.42
CA PRO A 11 -48.74 21.84 -8.74
C PRO A 11 -47.81 22.46 -9.81
N GLY A 12 -48.42 23.09 -10.82
CA GLY A 12 -47.74 23.96 -11.78
C GLY A 12 -47.98 25.45 -11.49
N ILE A 13 -47.50 26.30 -12.42
CA ILE A 13 -47.61 27.77 -12.62
C ILE A 13 -46.19 28.37 -12.66
N SER A 14 -45.76 29.24 -13.56
CA SER A 14 -46.28 29.81 -14.81
C SER A 14 -45.05 30.44 -15.52
N ARG A 15 -44.88 30.25 -16.84
CA ARG A 15 -43.90 30.99 -17.66
C ARG A 15 -44.64 31.97 -18.57
N SER A 16 -44.21 33.22 -18.54
CA SER A 16 -44.59 34.30 -19.44
C SER A 16 -43.33 34.86 -20.11
N ASP A 17 -43.27 34.78 -21.43
CA ASP A 17 -42.37 35.53 -22.35
C ASP A 17 -43.01 36.91 -22.70
N PRO A 18 -42.42 37.77 -23.56
CA PRO A 18 -41.08 38.40 -23.64
C PRO A 18 -41.23 39.97 -23.82
N PRO A 19 -40.26 40.79 -24.31
CA PRO A 19 -39.86 40.84 -25.74
C PRO A 19 -38.40 41.29 -26.07
N SER A 20 -38.15 41.28 -27.38
CA SER A 20 -36.95 41.39 -28.22
C SER A 20 -36.31 42.77 -28.48
N ALA A 21 -35.06 42.75 -28.98
CA ALA A 21 -34.39 43.59 -30.02
C ALA A 21 -32.97 44.04 -29.55
N SER A 22 -31.88 44.09 -30.32
CA SER A 22 -31.66 44.16 -31.77
C SER A 22 -30.22 43.67 -32.15
N ARG A 23 -30.04 43.33 -33.44
CA ARG A 23 -28.80 42.95 -34.12
C ARG A 23 -27.99 44.18 -34.59
N ALA A 24 -26.66 44.07 -34.65
CA ALA A 24 -25.84 44.77 -35.64
C ALA A 24 -24.52 44.03 -35.99
N ALA A 25 -24.50 43.54 -37.24
CA ALA A 25 -23.47 43.26 -38.26
C ALA A 25 -21.97 42.89 -37.98
N PRO A 26 -21.34 42.08 -38.88
CA PRO A 26 -19.96 41.57 -38.82
C PRO A 26 -19.00 42.27 -39.82
N ILE A 27 -17.67 42.16 -39.62
CA ILE A 27 -16.67 42.39 -40.69
C ILE A 27 -15.51 41.40 -40.55
N ALA A 28 -15.22 40.69 -41.65
CA ALA A 28 -14.00 39.94 -41.93
C ALA A 28 -13.43 40.42 -43.28
N HIS A 29 -12.18 40.02 -43.57
CA HIS A 29 -11.25 40.35 -44.69
C HIS A 29 -10.19 41.38 -44.26
N GLY A 30 -8.89 41.24 -44.50
CA GLY A 30 -8.07 40.25 -45.23
C GLY A 30 -6.66 40.87 -45.39
N ARG A 31 -5.63 40.02 -45.29
CA ARG A 31 -4.16 40.25 -45.41
C ARG A 31 -3.66 41.45 -46.21
N VAL A 32 -2.58 42.09 -45.71
CA VAL A 32 -1.41 42.54 -46.51
C VAL A 32 -0.12 42.39 -45.68
N TYR A 33 0.89 41.73 -46.26
CA TYR A 33 2.31 41.70 -45.84
C TYR A 33 3.01 42.99 -46.25
N ILE A 34 3.87 43.62 -45.42
CA ILE A 34 5.17 44.21 -45.83
C ILE A 34 6.15 44.26 -44.60
N SER A 35 7.41 44.01 -44.93
CA SER A 35 8.70 43.92 -44.22
C SER A 35 9.07 44.88 -43.06
N GLY A 36 9.96 44.38 -42.19
CA GLY A 36 11.32 44.96 -42.09
C GLY A 36 11.74 45.66 -40.79
N ALA A 37 12.62 44.98 -40.05
CA ALA A 37 13.77 45.48 -39.26
C ALA A 37 13.56 46.47 -38.08
N GLY A 38 14.06 46.06 -36.91
CA GLY A 38 14.36 46.95 -35.77
C GLY A 38 14.84 46.17 -34.54
N GLN A 39 16.15 46.13 -34.32
CA GLN A 39 16.87 45.40 -33.27
C GLN A 39 16.69 45.97 -31.86
N SER A 40 16.78 45.13 -30.83
CA SER A 40 17.35 45.44 -29.51
C SER A 40 17.78 44.12 -28.84
N ILE A 41 19.04 43.70 -29.00
CA ILE A 41 20.14 43.79 -28.01
C ILE A 41 19.76 43.12 -26.67
N LEU A 42 20.04 41.82 -26.59
CA LEU A 42 20.25 41.09 -25.33
C LEU A 42 21.75 40.84 -25.20
N HIS A 43 22.26 41.11 -24.01
CA HIS A 43 23.66 40.93 -23.62
C HIS A 43 24.12 39.47 -23.80
N ASP A 44 25.22 39.29 -24.52
CA ASP A 44 25.97 38.03 -24.60
C ASP A 44 26.65 37.71 -23.26
N PRO A 45 26.46 36.50 -22.70
CA PRO A 45 27.42 35.91 -21.78
C PRO A 45 28.48 35.12 -22.55
N VAL A 46 29.72 35.62 -22.42
CA VAL A 46 31.05 35.00 -22.59
C VAL A 46 31.11 33.55 -23.11
N PRO A 47 31.79 33.27 -24.24
CA PRO A 47 32.05 31.91 -24.70
C PRO A 47 33.12 31.24 -23.82
N TYR A 48 32.73 30.17 -23.13
CA TYR A 48 33.69 29.26 -22.49
C TYR A 48 34.44 28.49 -23.58
N LEU A 49 35.75 28.74 -23.69
CA LEU A 49 36.65 28.07 -24.63
C LEU A 49 36.66 26.55 -24.36
N PRO A 50 36.66 25.70 -25.41
CA PRO A 50 36.77 24.25 -25.23
C PRO A 50 38.14 23.94 -24.63
N GLY A 51 38.13 23.45 -23.39
CA GLY A 51 39.30 22.85 -22.75
C GLY A 51 39.89 21.79 -23.66
N LYS A 52 41.22 21.81 -23.77
CA LYS A 52 42.07 20.89 -24.53
C LYS A 52 41.48 19.47 -24.61
N VAL A 53 41.34 18.96 -25.83
CA VAL A 53 41.22 17.53 -26.11
C VAL A 53 42.49 16.85 -25.62
N VAL A 54 42.45 16.33 -24.40
CA VAL A 54 43.43 15.37 -23.92
C VAL A 54 43.04 14.03 -24.53
N ARG A 55 43.80 13.58 -25.55
CA ARG A 55 43.79 12.19 -25.96
C ARG A 55 44.43 11.36 -24.84
N MET A 56 43.61 10.86 -23.92
CA MET A 56 43.99 9.74 -23.04
C MET A 56 43.47 8.46 -23.69
N ALA A 57 44.38 7.49 -23.82
CA ALA A 57 44.11 6.19 -24.38
C ALA A 57 43.20 5.37 -23.44
N GLY A 58 42.13 4.83 -24.00
CA GLY A 58 41.17 3.96 -23.33
C GLY A 58 39.76 4.26 -23.81
N GLU A 59 39.31 3.60 -24.88
CA GLU A 59 37.87 3.52 -25.17
C GLU A 59 37.15 2.99 -23.92
N PRO A 60 36.18 3.71 -23.34
CA PRO A 60 35.34 3.09 -22.32
C PRO A 60 34.61 1.93 -23.00
N LYS A 61 34.78 0.72 -22.47
CA LYS A 61 33.96 -0.43 -22.84
C LYS A 61 32.50 -0.10 -22.48
N ILE A 62 31.79 0.52 -23.41
CA ILE A 62 30.35 0.68 -23.37
C ILE A 62 29.78 -0.74 -23.33
N SER A 63 28.98 -1.06 -22.31
CA SER A 63 28.50 -2.43 -22.11
C SER A 63 27.65 -2.88 -23.29
N ASP A 64 28.03 -4.00 -23.91
CA ASP A 64 27.19 -4.74 -24.86
C ASP A 64 25.83 -5.17 -24.26
N SER A 65 25.65 -5.00 -22.94
CA SER A 65 24.46 -5.36 -22.18
C SER A 65 23.17 -4.68 -22.68
N PHE A 66 23.20 -3.39 -23.01
CA PHE A 66 21.99 -2.72 -23.55
C PHE A 66 21.60 -3.25 -24.94
N ARG A 67 22.58 -3.67 -25.76
CA ARG A 67 22.32 -4.21 -27.12
C ARG A 67 21.72 -5.60 -27.09
N ALA A 68 21.97 -6.36 -26.02
CA ALA A 68 21.41 -7.69 -25.81
C ALA A 68 19.92 -7.66 -25.47
N LEU A 69 19.38 -6.50 -25.06
CA LEU A 69 17.98 -6.35 -24.65
C LEU A 69 17.01 -6.69 -25.79
N THR A 70 15.98 -7.45 -25.44
CA THR A 70 14.84 -7.81 -26.27
C THR A 70 13.62 -6.97 -25.92
N TRP A 71 12.61 -6.97 -26.79
CA TRP A 71 11.33 -6.32 -26.49
C TRP A 71 10.64 -6.91 -25.26
N ARG A 72 10.89 -8.20 -24.98
CA ARG A 72 10.42 -8.88 -23.77
C ARG A 72 11.05 -8.28 -22.52
N ASP A 73 12.35 -8.05 -22.52
CA ASP A 73 13.05 -7.57 -21.32
C ASP A 73 12.55 -6.17 -20.92
N LEU A 74 12.25 -5.30 -21.90
CA LEU A 74 11.61 -4.01 -21.63
C LEU A 74 10.13 -4.11 -21.21
N ASP A 75 9.42 -5.13 -21.67
CA ASP A 75 8.01 -5.36 -21.33
C ASP A 75 7.85 -5.98 -19.93
N GLU A 76 8.69 -6.95 -19.58
CA GLU A 76 8.79 -7.54 -18.24
C GLU A 76 9.23 -6.48 -17.22
N TRP A 77 10.16 -5.60 -17.59
CA TRP A 77 10.65 -4.54 -16.73
C TRP A 77 9.63 -3.41 -16.49
N ALA A 78 9.03 -2.82 -17.54
CA ALA A 78 8.21 -1.61 -17.41
C ALA A 78 6.70 -1.85 -17.57
N GLY A 79 6.30 -2.99 -18.15
CA GLY A 79 4.93 -3.30 -18.52
C GLY A 79 4.48 -2.67 -19.85
N ALA A 80 3.63 -3.38 -20.59
CA ALA A 80 3.23 -3.07 -21.97
C ALA A 80 2.69 -1.64 -22.18
N LYS A 81 1.90 -1.14 -21.22
CA LYS A 81 1.35 0.23 -21.27
C LYS A 81 2.43 1.29 -21.13
N THR A 82 3.40 1.08 -20.24
CA THR A 82 4.52 2.00 -20.01
C THR A 82 5.50 1.96 -21.18
N LEU A 83 5.80 0.76 -21.68
CA LEU A 83 6.62 0.54 -22.86
C LEU A 83 6.07 1.28 -24.09
N SER A 84 4.76 1.17 -24.35
CA SER A 84 4.09 1.90 -25.43
C SER A 84 4.22 3.42 -25.29
N ARG A 85 4.07 3.94 -24.07
CA ARG A 85 4.22 5.37 -23.77
C ARG A 85 5.68 5.84 -23.93
N GLY A 86 6.66 5.03 -23.51
CA GLY A 86 8.09 5.32 -23.68
C GLY A 86 8.51 5.37 -25.14
N LYS A 87 8.04 4.42 -25.97
CA LYS A 87 8.22 4.45 -27.43
C LYS A 87 7.75 5.76 -28.06
N ARG A 88 6.61 6.29 -27.60
CA ARG A 88 6.09 7.58 -28.07
C ARG A 88 7.00 8.74 -27.65
N TYR A 89 7.48 8.75 -26.41
CA TYR A 89 8.33 9.83 -25.90
C TYR A 89 9.67 9.91 -26.63
N GLN A 90 10.26 8.75 -26.93
CA GLN A 90 11.46 8.64 -27.75
C GLN A 90 11.21 9.19 -29.17
N ARG A 91 10.15 8.73 -29.86
CA ARG A 91 9.80 9.19 -31.22
C ARG A 91 9.51 10.69 -31.32
N GLU A 92 8.99 11.29 -30.25
CA GLU A 92 8.72 12.72 -30.16
C GLU A 92 9.99 13.55 -29.84
N GLY A 93 11.16 12.93 -29.71
CA GLY A 93 12.43 13.63 -29.47
C GLY A 93 12.50 14.32 -28.10
N ARG A 94 11.85 13.72 -27.09
CA ARG A 94 11.77 14.26 -25.73
C ARG A 94 13.00 13.97 -24.87
N VAL A 95 13.87 13.06 -25.30
CA VAL A 95 15.14 12.74 -24.64
C VAL A 95 16.20 13.75 -25.10
N ARG A 96 16.88 14.38 -24.16
CA ARG A 96 17.90 15.41 -24.38
C ARG A 96 19.14 15.12 -23.54
N ASP A 97 20.30 15.54 -24.06
CA ASP A 97 21.60 15.41 -23.42
C ASP A 97 21.91 13.98 -22.94
N LEU A 98 21.56 12.98 -23.75
CA LEU A 98 21.89 11.58 -23.47
C LEU A 98 23.40 11.41 -23.36
N ALA A 99 23.87 10.82 -22.27
CA ALA A 99 25.28 10.55 -22.01
C ALA A 99 25.46 9.21 -21.29
N CYS A 100 26.66 8.63 -21.39
CA CYS A 100 27.06 7.43 -20.65
C CYS A 100 27.94 7.79 -19.46
N LEU A 101 27.61 7.25 -18.28
CA LEU A 101 28.42 7.38 -17.07
C LEU A 101 29.61 6.40 -17.10
N PRO A 102 30.67 6.62 -16.29
CA PRO A 102 31.87 5.79 -16.29
C PRO A 102 31.64 4.31 -15.92
N ARG A 103 30.52 4.01 -15.24
CA ARG A 103 30.11 2.65 -14.87
C ARG A 103 29.30 1.91 -15.95
N GLY A 104 29.00 2.57 -17.07
CA GLY A 104 28.21 2.00 -18.18
C GLY A 104 26.71 2.38 -18.14
N ASP A 105 26.28 3.13 -17.13
CA ASP A 105 24.89 3.57 -16.98
C ASP A 105 24.56 4.72 -17.94
N LEU A 106 23.29 4.80 -18.35
CA LEU A 106 22.77 5.88 -19.18
C LEU A 106 22.23 7.00 -18.30
N ILE A 107 22.43 8.26 -18.69
CA ILE A 107 21.83 9.41 -18.04
C ILE A 107 21.34 10.44 -19.07
N ALA A 108 20.13 10.96 -18.88
CA ALA A 108 19.53 11.93 -19.79
C ALA A 108 18.49 12.83 -19.10
N TRP A 109 18.11 13.91 -19.79
CA TRP A 109 16.91 14.69 -19.50
C TRP A 109 15.75 14.19 -20.35
N VAL A 110 14.58 14.01 -19.73
CA VAL A 110 13.35 13.65 -20.47
C VAL A 110 12.25 14.68 -20.22
N ALA A 111 11.72 15.25 -21.30
CA ALA A 111 10.64 16.23 -21.24
C ALA A 111 9.26 15.58 -21.09
N GLY A 112 8.52 15.95 -20.05
CA GLY A 112 7.15 15.53 -19.75
C GLY A 112 6.27 16.73 -19.38
N THR A 113 5.54 16.64 -18.26
CA THR A 113 4.90 17.81 -17.61
C THR A 113 5.94 18.74 -16.98
N GLY A 114 7.09 18.19 -16.58
CA GLY A 114 8.31 18.92 -16.24
C GLY A 114 9.53 18.32 -16.94
N ARG A 115 10.73 18.72 -16.54
CA ARG A 115 11.99 18.12 -17.01
C ARG A 115 12.51 17.15 -15.96
N TYR A 116 12.66 15.88 -16.33
CA TYR A 116 13.05 14.82 -15.40
C TYR A 116 14.47 14.32 -15.68
N ALA A 117 15.31 14.27 -14.64
CA ALA A 117 16.59 13.56 -14.73
C ALA A 117 16.28 12.07 -14.67
N THR A 118 16.93 11.27 -15.52
CA THR A 118 16.66 9.84 -15.64
C THR A 118 17.97 9.09 -15.82
N THR A 119 18.21 8.07 -14.99
CA THR A 119 19.28 7.10 -15.16
C THR A 119 18.71 5.73 -15.47
N VAL A 120 19.45 4.94 -16.26
CA VAL A 120 19.14 3.53 -16.48
C VAL A 120 20.45 2.74 -16.48
N SER A 121 20.48 1.65 -15.73
CA SER A 121 21.58 0.68 -15.69
C SER A 121 21.07 -0.70 -16.11
N THR A 122 21.96 -1.52 -16.67
CA THR A 122 21.66 -2.93 -16.97
C THR A 122 22.93 -3.75 -16.98
N ASP A 123 22.84 -4.97 -16.45
CA ASP A 123 23.85 -6.00 -16.59
C ASP A 123 23.60 -6.93 -17.80
N GLY A 124 22.42 -6.83 -18.43
CA GLY A 124 21.96 -7.67 -19.54
C GLY A 124 20.90 -8.71 -19.14
N GLU A 125 20.69 -8.93 -17.84
CA GLU A 125 19.63 -9.80 -17.28
C GLU A 125 18.56 -8.98 -16.54
N SER A 126 18.98 -7.88 -15.90
CA SER A 126 18.12 -6.97 -15.15
C SER A 126 18.28 -5.53 -15.63
N ILE A 127 17.20 -4.76 -15.54
CA ILE A 127 17.19 -3.33 -15.87
C ILE A 127 16.75 -2.57 -14.63
N GLU A 128 17.55 -1.59 -14.23
CA GLU A 128 17.22 -0.70 -13.13
C GLU A 128 17.16 0.73 -13.65
N SER A 129 16.30 1.57 -13.06
CA SER A 129 16.27 2.98 -13.39
C SER A 129 15.89 3.84 -12.21
N ARG A 130 16.37 5.07 -12.23
CA ARG A 130 15.90 6.14 -11.34
C ARG A 130 15.49 7.33 -12.16
N CYS A 131 14.38 7.95 -11.81
CA CYS A 131 13.82 9.09 -12.51
C CYS A 131 13.19 10.05 -11.51
N THR A 132 13.44 11.35 -11.67
CA THR A 132 12.87 12.38 -10.79
C THR A 132 11.38 12.68 -11.06
N CYS A 133 10.69 11.76 -11.74
CA CYS A 133 9.27 11.88 -12.03
C CYS A 133 8.44 11.23 -10.92
N PRO A 134 7.13 11.54 -10.80
CA PRO A 134 6.28 10.96 -9.74
C PRO A 134 6.20 9.43 -9.71
N VAL A 135 6.62 8.76 -10.78
CA VAL A 135 6.65 7.29 -10.85
C VAL A 135 7.96 6.72 -10.26
N GLY A 136 9.05 7.48 -10.22
CA GLY A 136 10.32 7.05 -9.62
C GLY A 136 11.14 6.11 -10.51
N ASP A 137 10.68 4.88 -10.72
CA ASP A 137 11.39 3.82 -11.45
C ASP A 137 10.56 3.26 -12.61
N SER A 138 11.17 2.38 -13.42
CA SER A 138 10.57 1.60 -14.52
C SER A 138 9.58 2.38 -15.40
N CYS A 139 9.80 3.69 -15.53
CA CYS A 139 8.81 4.61 -16.02
C CYS A 139 8.96 4.82 -17.53
N LYS A 140 7.96 5.47 -18.14
CA LYS A 140 8.01 5.81 -19.58
C LYS A 140 9.23 6.66 -19.96
N HIS A 141 9.80 7.43 -19.03
CA HIS A 141 11.01 8.22 -19.28
C HIS A 141 12.24 7.32 -19.35
N ALA A 142 12.38 6.36 -18.42
CA ALA A 142 13.45 5.37 -18.41
C ALA A 142 13.44 4.52 -19.69
N VAL A 143 12.27 4.04 -20.10
CA VAL A 143 12.09 3.34 -21.39
C VAL A 143 12.52 4.23 -22.57
N ALA A 144 12.16 5.51 -22.56
CA ALA A 144 12.54 6.42 -23.65
C ALA A 144 14.06 6.61 -23.75
N VAL A 145 14.76 6.66 -22.61
CA VAL A 145 16.23 6.76 -22.55
C VAL A 145 16.89 5.53 -23.17
N VAL A 146 16.46 4.32 -22.80
CA VAL A 146 16.99 3.07 -23.38
C VAL A 146 16.77 3.04 -24.89
N LEU A 147 15.57 3.37 -25.36
CA LEU A 147 15.24 3.35 -26.78
C LEU A 147 16.01 4.41 -27.57
N GLU A 148 16.23 5.61 -27.01
CA GLU A 148 17.01 6.66 -27.67
C GLU A 148 18.49 6.28 -27.77
N TYR A 149 19.02 5.63 -26.74
CA TYR A 149 20.37 5.06 -26.78
C TYR A 149 20.50 4.01 -27.89
N LEU A 150 19.58 3.04 -27.94
CA LEU A 150 19.58 1.99 -28.96
C LEU A 150 19.45 2.56 -30.38
N GLU A 151 18.59 3.55 -30.58
CA GLU A 151 18.45 4.22 -31.87
C GLU A 151 19.69 5.04 -32.24
N SER A 152 20.35 5.68 -31.28
CA SER A 152 21.60 6.42 -31.47
C SER A 152 22.74 5.49 -31.89
N VAL A 153 22.84 4.34 -31.22
CA VAL A 153 23.78 3.26 -31.57
C VAL A 153 23.52 2.74 -32.98
N LYS A 154 22.26 2.44 -33.31
CA LYS A 154 21.86 1.97 -34.65
C LYS A 154 22.20 2.98 -35.75
N LYS A 155 22.13 4.27 -35.45
CA LYS A 155 22.49 5.37 -36.38
C LYS A 155 23.97 5.70 -36.40
N GLY A 156 24.79 5.07 -35.55
CA GLY A 156 26.22 5.38 -35.40
C GLY A 156 26.48 6.78 -34.84
N LEU A 157 25.54 7.35 -34.08
CA LEU A 157 25.72 8.67 -33.45
C LEU A 157 26.62 8.56 -32.23
N PRO A 158 27.58 9.48 -32.04
CA PRO A 158 28.44 9.47 -30.86
C PRO A 158 27.64 9.82 -29.61
N ILE A 159 27.77 8.99 -28.56
CA ILE A 159 27.14 9.25 -27.26
C ILE A 159 28.22 9.83 -26.32
N PRO A 160 28.04 11.07 -25.82
CA PRO A 160 28.99 11.71 -24.91
C PRO A 160 29.20 10.94 -23.61
N ALA A 161 30.41 11.00 -23.06
CA ALA A 161 30.68 10.53 -21.70
C ALA A 161 30.34 11.61 -20.67
N ALA A 162 29.60 11.25 -19.62
CA ALA A 162 29.34 12.08 -18.45
C ALA A 162 30.42 11.86 -17.37
N ALA A 163 30.65 12.89 -16.55
CA ALA A 163 31.56 12.79 -15.41
C ALA A 163 30.92 12.01 -14.24
N GLU A 164 31.71 11.43 -13.34
CA GLU A 164 31.21 10.72 -12.14
C GLU A 164 30.36 11.61 -11.24
N ASN A 165 30.59 12.93 -11.28
CA ASN A 165 29.86 13.93 -10.50
C ASN A 165 28.83 14.71 -11.32
N ASP A 166 28.25 14.09 -12.36
CA ASP A 166 27.23 14.71 -13.21
C ASP A 166 26.13 15.35 -12.34
N PRO A 167 25.83 16.66 -12.51
CA PRO A 167 24.85 17.36 -11.68
C PRO A 167 23.47 16.71 -11.63
N ARG A 168 23.10 15.94 -12.66
CA ARG A 168 21.82 15.20 -12.72
C ARG A 168 21.74 14.11 -11.66
N LEU A 169 22.85 13.47 -11.29
CA LEU A 169 22.89 12.42 -10.27
C LEU A 169 22.43 12.93 -8.90
N ARG A 170 22.76 14.18 -8.56
CA ARG A 170 22.33 14.81 -7.30
C ARG A 170 20.81 14.95 -7.16
N LEU A 171 20.09 14.99 -8.29
CA LEU A 171 18.63 15.07 -8.29
C LEU A 171 17.97 13.70 -8.10
N LEU A 172 18.74 12.62 -8.28
CA LEU A 172 18.27 11.23 -8.28
C LEU A 172 18.60 10.50 -6.98
N ASP A 173 19.40 11.11 -6.10
CA ASP A 173 19.81 10.57 -4.79
C ASP A 173 18.83 10.93 -3.65
N SER A 174 17.53 11.09 -3.96
CA SER A 174 16.49 11.32 -2.95
C SER A 174 16.35 10.16 -1.96
N ASP A 175 16.82 8.95 -2.31
CA ASP A 175 16.76 7.75 -1.47
C ASP A 175 17.88 7.67 -0.42
N SER A 176 18.73 8.70 -0.31
CA SER A 176 19.73 8.80 0.77
C SER A 176 19.13 9.39 2.07
N MET A 177 17.85 9.76 2.07
CA MET A 177 17.20 10.43 3.20
C MET A 177 16.35 9.54 4.11
N GLU A 178 16.20 8.24 3.85
CA GLU A 178 15.32 7.37 4.66
C GLU A 178 16.01 6.35 5.60
N ASN A 179 17.34 6.23 5.65
CA ASN A 179 18.00 5.32 6.62
C ASN A 179 19.30 5.82 7.25
N THR A 180 19.50 7.14 7.27
CA THR A 180 20.48 7.76 8.15
C THR A 180 19.72 8.79 8.96
N ALA A 181 19.75 8.68 10.29
CA ALA A 181 19.30 9.76 11.17
C ALA A 181 19.78 11.09 10.59
N PRO A 182 18.91 12.13 10.49
CA PRO A 182 19.27 13.38 9.84
C PRO A 182 20.60 13.84 10.42
N SER A 183 21.64 13.81 9.59
CA SER A 183 22.87 14.49 9.96
C SER A 183 22.43 15.94 10.15
N PRO A 184 22.62 16.53 11.34
CA PRO A 184 22.11 17.86 11.59
C PRO A 184 22.70 18.74 10.49
N GLU A 185 21.84 19.37 9.68
CA GLU A 185 22.29 20.40 8.77
C GLU A 185 23.25 21.30 9.55
N PRO A 186 24.43 21.65 8.99
CA PRO A 186 25.36 22.49 9.70
C PRO A 186 24.61 23.74 10.13
N SER A 187 24.40 23.85 11.45
CA SER A 187 23.49 24.84 12.01
C SER A 187 23.82 26.19 11.40
N LEU A 188 22.82 26.84 10.79
CA LEU A 188 23.00 28.17 10.21
C LEU A 188 23.37 29.20 11.29
N ARG A 189 23.12 28.89 12.56
CA ARG A 189 23.36 29.73 13.72
C ARG A 189 24.80 30.30 13.76
N PRO A 190 25.89 29.51 13.71
CA PRO A 190 27.25 30.06 13.67
C PRO A 190 27.58 30.97 12.47
N TYR A 191 26.84 30.88 11.36
CA TYR A 191 26.97 31.84 10.25
C TYR A 191 26.17 33.11 10.53
N LEU A 192 24.91 32.96 10.95
CA LEU A 192 24.01 34.07 11.29
C LEU A 192 24.56 34.91 12.45
N GLU A 193 25.22 34.29 13.43
CA GLU A 193 25.88 34.96 14.57
C GLU A 193 27.12 35.78 14.14
N ARG A 194 27.67 35.55 12.95
CA ARG A 194 28.79 36.32 12.39
C ARG A 194 28.34 37.50 11.52
N LEU A 195 27.07 37.54 11.13
CA LEU A 195 26.51 38.64 10.36
C LEU A 195 26.24 39.83 11.29
N THR A 196 26.41 41.03 10.75
CA THR A 196 25.97 42.26 11.40
C THR A 196 24.45 42.35 11.41
N ASN A 197 23.90 43.20 12.27
CA ASN A 197 22.46 43.43 12.33
C ASN A 197 21.91 43.92 10.97
N GLU A 198 22.65 44.79 10.28
CA GLU A 198 22.29 45.30 8.96
C GLU A 198 22.25 44.19 7.90
N GLU A 199 23.22 43.27 7.91
CA GLU A 199 23.26 42.12 6.99
C GLU A 199 22.13 41.12 7.27
N LEU A 200 21.76 40.91 8.54
CA LEU A 200 20.61 40.08 8.92
C LEU A 200 19.28 40.70 8.48
N ILE A 201 19.14 42.02 8.62
CA ILE A 201 17.95 42.75 8.18
C ILE A 201 17.82 42.64 6.65
N ASP A 202 18.89 42.90 5.88
CA ASP A 202 18.85 42.80 4.42
C ASP A 202 18.56 41.36 3.94
N LEU A 203 19.10 40.36 4.64
CA LEU A 203 18.80 38.96 4.37
C LEU A 203 17.32 38.64 4.60
N LEU A 204 16.74 39.05 5.74
CA LEU A 204 15.33 38.82 6.05
C LEU A 204 14.40 39.60 5.11
N GLU A 205 14.73 40.84 4.74
CA GLU A 205 13.98 41.62 3.77
C GLU A 205 14.03 41.00 2.37
N THR A 206 15.17 40.43 2.00
CA THR A 206 15.35 39.72 0.73
C THR A 206 14.53 38.44 0.73
N LEU A 207 14.57 37.65 1.80
CA LEU A 207 13.76 36.43 1.93
C LEU A 207 12.27 36.76 1.90
N ALA A 208 11.83 37.76 2.67
CA ALA A 208 10.43 38.20 2.70
C ALA A 208 9.94 38.80 1.36
N ARG A 209 10.85 39.25 0.49
CA ARG A 209 10.49 39.68 -0.88
C ARG A 209 10.28 38.52 -1.84
N HIS A 210 10.98 37.41 -1.65
CA HIS A 210 10.95 36.27 -2.56
C HIS A 210 10.02 35.15 -2.08
N ASP A 211 9.72 35.10 -0.79
CA ASP A 211 8.89 34.07 -0.16
C ASP A 211 7.73 34.72 0.64
N PRO A 212 6.48 34.58 0.18
CA PRO A 212 5.30 35.08 0.88
C PRO A 212 5.11 34.50 2.29
N HIS A 213 5.52 33.26 2.54
CA HIS A 213 5.39 32.62 3.86
C HIS A 213 6.31 33.29 4.88
N VAL A 214 7.57 33.56 4.48
CA VAL A 214 8.53 34.30 5.33
C VAL A 214 8.01 35.70 5.65
N ARG A 215 7.44 36.39 4.67
CA ARG A 215 6.85 37.73 4.89
C ARG A 215 5.74 37.68 5.93
N LYS A 216 4.84 36.72 5.79
CA LYS A 216 3.68 36.57 6.66
C LYS A 216 4.09 36.19 8.08
N ALA A 217 5.04 35.27 8.25
CA ALA A 217 5.61 34.93 9.55
C ALA A 217 6.23 36.14 10.26
N ILE A 218 6.88 37.05 9.52
CA ILE A 218 7.41 38.31 10.08
C ILE A 218 6.27 39.26 10.48
N ASP A 219 5.25 39.42 9.63
CA ASP A 219 4.10 40.27 9.91
C ASP A 219 3.27 39.76 11.11
N ASP A 220 3.11 38.44 11.25
CA ASP A 220 2.45 37.78 12.39
C ASP A 220 3.23 38.01 13.69
N ARG A 221 4.56 37.82 13.68
CA ARG A 221 5.42 38.16 14.83
C ARG A 221 5.35 39.64 15.19
N ARG A 222 5.30 40.53 14.19
CA ARG A 222 5.13 41.97 14.40
C ARG A 222 3.78 42.29 15.04
N SER A 223 2.73 41.60 14.60
CA SER A 223 1.38 41.72 15.16
C SER A 223 1.34 41.28 16.63
N ILE A 224 1.91 40.11 16.95
CA ILE A 224 2.00 39.61 18.33
C ILE A 224 2.77 40.60 19.22
N ALA A 225 3.90 41.13 18.75
CA ALA A 225 4.69 42.08 19.52
C ALA A 225 3.95 43.41 19.77
N ALA A 226 3.04 43.81 18.88
CA ALA A 226 2.30 45.07 18.97
C ALA A 226 1.00 44.97 19.76
N THR A 227 0.23 43.89 19.58
CA THR A 227 -1.15 43.77 20.09
C THR A 227 -1.40 42.49 20.91
N GLY A 228 -0.39 41.66 21.13
CA GLY A 228 -0.52 40.34 21.77
C GLY A 228 -1.04 39.27 20.81
N ALA A 229 -1.15 38.02 21.28
CA ALA A 229 -1.56 36.88 20.45
C ALA A 229 -3.04 36.90 20.02
N GLY A 230 -3.91 37.63 20.72
CA GLY A 230 -5.36 37.64 20.51
C GLY A 230 -5.80 37.80 19.05
N PRO A 231 -5.36 38.84 18.31
CA PRO A 231 -5.74 39.02 16.90
C PRO A 231 -5.29 37.88 15.98
N LEU A 232 -4.15 37.23 16.29
CA LEU A 232 -3.66 36.11 15.50
C LEU A 232 -4.47 34.83 15.79
N VAL A 233 -4.89 34.62 17.03
CA VAL A 233 -5.79 33.54 17.43
C VAL A 233 -7.17 33.73 16.81
N GLU A 234 -7.73 34.95 16.82
CA GLU A 234 -8.98 35.25 16.13
C GLU A 234 -8.88 35.00 14.62
N ALA A 235 -7.76 35.38 14.01
CA ALA A 235 -7.51 35.10 12.60
C ALA A 235 -7.40 33.59 12.33
N LEU A 236 -6.71 32.83 13.20
CA LEU A 236 -6.61 31.37 13.10
C LEU A 236 -7.97 30.68 13.21
N LEU A 237 -8.77 31.06 14.21
CA LEU A 237 -10.13 30.52 14.39
C LEU A 237 -11.03 30.87 13.18
N SER A 238 -10.93 32.08 12.66
CA SER A 238 -11.65 32.48 11.45
C SER A 238 -11.20 31.68 10.22
N GLU A 239 -9.95 31.24 10.16
CA GLU A 239 -9.42 30.41 9.09
C GLU A 239 -9.94 28.98 9.18
N ILE A 240 -9.91 28.40 10.38
CA ILE A 240 -10.50 27.08 10.67
C ILE A 240 -11.99 27.10 10.31
N ASP A 241 -12.69 28.17 10.65
CA ASP A 241 -14.09 28.37 10.29
C ASP A 241 -14.31 28.42 8.77
N ALA A 242 -13.48 29.17 8.05
CA ALA A 242 -13.57 29.32 6.60
C ALA A 242 -13.31 27.99 5.87
N ALA A 243 -12.28 27.24 6.29
CA ALA A 243 -11.98 25.93 5.70
C ALA A 243 -13.13 24.95 5.92
N ALA A 244 -13.73 24.94 7.11
CA ALA A 244 -14.83 24.02 7.44
C ALA A 244 -16.14 24.32 6.68
N ASP A 245 -16.34 25.55 6.23
CA ASP A 245 -17.54 25.97 5.48
C ASP A 245 -17.43 25.71 3.96
N GLU A 246 -16.25 25.31 3.47
CA GLU A 246 -16.00 25.02 2.05
C GLU A 246 -16.70 23.71 1.64
N ARG A 247 -17.93 23.82 1.14
CA ARG A 247 -18.75 22.67 0.68
C ARG A 247 -18.17 22.04 -0.60
N SER A 248 -17.57 20.87 -0.50
CA SER A 248 -17.07 20.07 -1.65
C SER A 248 -18.12 19.17 -2.33
N TRP A 249 -19.41 19.30 -2.04
CA TRP A 249 -20.47 18.51 -2.73
C TRP A 249 -21.06 19.20 -3.98
N GLY A 250 -20.25 19.94 -4.72
CA GLY A 250 -20.65 20.40 -6.04
C GLY A 250 -19.73 21.41 -6.69
N GLU A 251 -18.73 20.93 -7.42
CA GLU A 251 -18.49 21.30 -8.82
C GLU A 251 -17.38 20.43 -9.40
N TYR A 252 -17.76 19.56 -10.34
CA TYR A 252 -16.90 18.58 -11.04
C TYR A 252 -15.81 19.21 -11.94
N ARG A 253 -15.37 20.44 -11.64
CA ARG A 253 -14.27 21.19 -12.28
C ARG A 253 -13.71 22.25 -11.33
N GLY A 254 -12.75 21.86 -10.50
CA GLY A 254 -11.70 22.78 -10.02
C GLY A 254 -11.93 23.46 -8.66
N GLY A 255 -12.71 22.89 -7.74
CA GLY A 255 -12.55 23.21 -6.32
C GLY A 255 -11.20 22.65 -5.85
N GLY A 256 -10.32 23.49 -5.30
CA GLY A 256 -9.02 23.07 -4.78
C GLY A 256 -9.18 22.21 -3.52
N ILE A 257 -8.19 21.38 -3.24
CA ILE A 257 -8.02 20.74 -1.92
C ILE A 257 -7.85 21.88 -0.90
N PRO A 258 -8.57 21.87 0.23
CA PRO A 258 -8.35 22.86 1.29
C PRO A 258 -6.88 22.87 1.73
N ASP A 259 -6.33 24.07 1.89
CA ASP A 259 -4.93 24.28 2.26
C ASP A 259 -4.83 24.68 3.74
N TYR A 260 -4.29 23.78 4.57
CA TYR A 260 -4.06 24.02 6.00
C TYR A 260 -2.61 24.39 6.32
N SER A 261 -1.70 24.42 5.33
CA SER A 261 -0.28 24.73 5.57
C SER A 261 -0.10 26.04 6.32
N HIS A 262 -0.91 27.04 5.96
CA HIS A 262 -0.87 28.34 6.58
C HIS A 262 -1.45 28.35 8.02
N MET A 263 -2.46 27.51 8.32
CA MET A 263 -2.92 27.31 9.70
C MET A 263 -1.83 26.68 10.56
N GLN A 264 -1.16 25.65 10.02
CA GLN A 264 -0.05 24.98 10.70
C GLN A 264 1.09 25.96 11.02
N GLU A 265 1.56 26.74 10.05
CA GLU A 265 2.63 27.74 10.23
C GLU A 265 2.29 28.76 11.33
N ARG A 266 1.01 29.16 11.40
CA ARG A 266 0.53 30.10 12.41
C ARG A 266 0.48 29.46 13.80
N MET A 267 0.05 28.20 13.91
CA MET A 267 0.10 27.43 15.16
C MET A 267 1.55 27.25 15.64
N GLU A 268 2.48 26.92 14.74
CA GLU A 268 3.91 26.80 15.05
C GLU A 268 4.50 28.13 15.52
N THR A 269 4.10 29.24 14.90
CA THR A 269 4.52 30.58 15.31
C THR A 269 4.03 30.90 16.72
N LEU A 270 2.74 30.69 17.01
CA LEU A 270 2.17 30.88 18.35
C LEU A 270 2.89 30.02 19.40
N LEU A 271 3.12 28.74 19.09
CA LEU A 271 3.84 27.81 19.97
C LEU A 271 5.27 28.27 20.24
N SER A 272 6.00 28.70 19.20
CA SER A 272 7.38 29.20 19.33
C SER A 272 7.49 30.46 20.20
N MET A 273 6.39 31.21 20.35
CA MET A 273 6.31 32.41 21.17
C MET A 273 5.73 32.16 22.57
N GLY A 274 5.43 30.90 22.91
CA GLY A 274 4.96 30.48 24.23
C GLY A 274 3.45 30.52 24.43
N TYR A 275 2.66 30.74 23.38
CA TYR A 275 1.19 30.75 23.41
C TYR A 275 0.60 29.35 23.21
N ALA A 276 1.04 28.40 24.03
CA ALA A 276 0.68 27.00 23.90
C ALA A 276 -0.81 26.74 24.19
N ASP A 277 -1.37 27.43 25.19
CA ASP A 277 -2.78 27.26 25.59
C ASP A 277 -3.73 27.70 24.47
N GLU A 278 -3.40 28.79 23.77
CA GLU A 278 -4.16 29.29 22.63
C GLU A 278 -4.11 28.32 21.44
N VAL A 279 -2.97 27.67 21.19
CA VAL A 279 -2.84 26.64 20.15
C VAL A 279 -3.68 25.40 20.49
N VAL A 280 -3.71 24.98 21.76
CA VAL A 280 -4.56 23.86 22.20
C VAL A 280 -6.04 24.19 21.99
N LEU A 281 -6.47 25.39 22.34
CA LEU A 281 -7.86 25.84 22.11
C LEU A 281 -8.21 25.89 20.61
N ALA A 282 -7.29 26.34 19.76
CA ALA A 282 -7.51 26.30 18.32
C ALA A 282 -7.61 24.86 17.79
N GLY A 283 -6.81 23.95 18.34
CA GLY A 283 -6.85 22.52 18.04
C GLY A 283 -8.19 21.85 18.38
N GLU A 284 -8.81 22.23 19.50
CA GLU A 284 -10.16 21.76 19.88
C GLU A 284 -11.20 22.09 18.81
N VAL A 285 -11.16 23.32 18.31
CA VAL A 285 -12.06 23.79 17.26
C VAL A 285 -11.74 23.10 15.93
N LEU A 286 -10.45 22.95 15.61
CA LEU A 286 -10.00 22.27 14.40
C LEU A 286 -10.46 20.82 14.38
N LEU A 287 -10.31 20.05 15.46
CA LEU A 287 -10.71 18.64 15.48
C LEU A 287 -12.21 18.48 15.20
N GLN A 288 -13.06 19.25 15.88
CA GLN A 288 -14.52 19.19 15.69
C GLN A 288 -14.98 19.59 14.29
N LYS A 289 -14.25 20.51 13.63
CA LYS A 289 -14.58 20.98 12.28
C LYS A 289 -13.94 20.11 11.20
N GLY A 290 -12.70 19.69 11.41
CA GLY A 290 -11.93 18.83 10.54
C GLY A 290 -12.58 17.46 10.35
N LEU A 291 -13.08 16.82 11.42
CA LEU A 291 -13.81 15.55 11.30
C LEU A 291 -15.02 15.67 10.36
N ARG A 292 -15.79 16.77 10.46
CA ARG A 292 -16.92 17.05 9.56
C ARG A 292 -16.50 17.36 8.14
N GLN A 293 -15.31 17.91 7.95
CA GLN A 293 -14.78 18.25 6.63
C GLN A 293 -14.29 17.02 5.88
N VAL A 294 -13.57 16.13 6.57
CA VAL A 294 -13.10 14.85 6.00
C VAL A 294 -14.27 14.00 5.52
N GLU A 295 -15.41 14.01 6.23
CA GLU A 295 -16.65 13.35 5.76
C GLU A 295 -17.19 13.89 4.42
N MET A 296 -16.84 15.12 4.06
CA MET A 296 -17.43 15.86 2.96
C MET A 296 -16.51 15.98 1.74
N VAL A 297 -15.19 15.87 1.93
CA VAL A 297 -14.17 15.99 0.86
C VAL A 297 -13.96 14.63 0.17
N ASP A 298 -13.86 14.65 -1.16
CA ASP A 298 -13.54 13.50 -2.00
C ASP A 298 -12.13 13.71 -2.59
N ASP A 299 -11.11 13.48 -1.74
CA ASP A 299 -9.69 13.50 -2.09
C ASP A 299 -9.03 12.15 -1.78
N GLU A 300 -7.75 11.98 -2.13
CA GLU A 300 -7.02 10.72 -1.91
C GLU A 300 -6.44 10.61 -0.48
N GLY A 301 -6.84 11.51 0.43
CA GLY A 301 -6.35 11.60 1.82
C GLY A 301 -5.57 12.89 2.12
N GLU A 302 -5.40 13.80 1.17
CA GLU A 302 -4.59 15.01 1.38
C GLU A 302 -5.14 15.94 2.47
N THR A 303 -6.46 16.03 2.62
CA THR A 303 -7.09 16.80 3.70
C THR A 303 -6.83 16.16 5.07
N ILE A 304 -6.84 14.82 5.14
CA ILE A 304 -6.55 14.07 6.37
C ILE A 304 -5.11 14.37 6.82
N ASP A 305 -4.14 14.24 5.92
CA ASP A 305 -2.72 14.46 6.22
C ASP A 305 -2.43 15.89 6.69
N GLN A 306 -3.08 16.88 6.05
CA GLN A 306 -2.91 18.28 6.39
C GLN A 306 -3.50 18.65 7.76
N ILE A 307 -4.69 18.14 8.08
CA ILE A 307 -5.29 18.34 9.41
C ILE A 307 -4.46 17.59 10.47
N ALA A 308 -4.01 16.37 10.18
CA ALA A 308 -3.15 15.60 11.08
C ALA A 308 -1.85 16.35 11.40
N SER A 309 -1.23 16.99 10.40
CA SER A 309 -0.03 17.83 10.57
C SER A 309 -0.29 19.03 11.49
N CYS A 310 -1.47 19.65 11.42
CA CYS A 310 -1.86 20.69 12.35
C CYS A 310 -2.08 20.13 13.77
N MET A 311 -2.75 18.98 13.88
CA MET A 311 -2.97 18.32 15.17
C MET A 311 -1.67 17.88 15.86
N ASP A 312 -0.63 17.55 15.09
CA ASP A 312 0.70 17.28 15.63
C ASP A 312 1.32 18.49 16.34
N VAL A 313 1.10 19.70 15.81
CA VAL A 313 1.49 20.96 16.46
C VAL A 313 0.64 21.17 17.72
N VAL A 314 -0.65 20.84 17.68
CA VAL A 314 -1.56 20.93 18.84
C VAL A 314 -1.10 20.01 19.98
N PHE A 315 -0.74 18.75 19.71
CA PHE A 315 -0.22 17.85 20.75
C PHE A 315 1.15 18.29 21.28
N SER A 316 1.99 18.90 20.43
CA SER A 316 3.24 19.52 20.85
C SER A 316 3.00 20.71 21.78
N ALA A 317 2.00 21.54 21.47
CA ALA A 317 1.57 22.64 22.33
C ALA A 317 0.97 22.13 23.64
N LEU A 318 0.15 21.08 23.58
CA LEU A 318 -0.46 20.46 24.76
C LEU A 318 0.60 19.98 25.75
N ALA A 319 1.71 19.40 25.28
CA ALA A 319 2.81 18.96 26.14
C ALA A 319 3.35 20.09 27.03
N VAL A 320 3.52 21.30 26.47
CA VAL A 320 4.07 22.47 27.17
C VAL A 320 3.02 23.44 27.71
N SER A 321 1.73 23.16 27.51
CA SER A 321 0.60 23.97 27.99
C SER A 321 0.55 24.06 29.51
N SER A 322 -0.20 25.05 30.03
CA SER A 322 -0.39 25.28 31.46
C SER A 322 -1.35 24.28 32.13
N ARG A 323 -1.99 23.41 31.34
CA ARG A 323 -2.92 22.39 31.84
C ARG A 323 -2.23 21.42 32.82
N PRO A 324 -2.94 20.93 33.85
CA PRO A 324 -2.50 19.79 34.65
C PRO A 324 -2.18 18.56 33.78
N ALA A 325 -1.26 17.70 34.21
CA ALA A 325 -0.83 16.55 33.43
C ALA A 325 -1.97 15.56 33.13
N HIS A 326 -2.85 15.28 34.09
CA HIS A 326 -4.04 14.46 33.89
C HIS A 326 -5.01 15.05 32.85
N GLU A 327 -5.14 16.37 32.75
CA GLU A 327 -5.95 17.01 31.72
C GLU A 327 -5.31 16.88 30.33
N LYS A 328 -3.98 16.93 30.23
CA LYS A 328 -3.26 16.67 28.98
C LYS A 328 -3.45 15.23 28.50
N ILE A 329 -3.35 14.28 29.42
CA ILE A 329 -3.59 12.86 29.15
C ILE A 329 -5.04 12.64 28.68
N LEU A 330 -6.00 13.14 29.44
CA LEU A 330 -7.43 12.99 29.12
C LEU A 330 -7.76 13.60 27.77
N TYR A 331 -7.26 14.80 27.49
CA TYR A 331 -7.46 15.44 26.21
C TYR A 331 -6.97 14.58 25.04
N ALA A 332 -5.74 14.06 25.11
CA ALA A 332 -5.18 13.24 24.05
C ALA A 332 -5.95 11.93 23.85
N ILE A 333 -6.40 11.30 24.94
CA ILE A 333 -7.24 10.11 24.90
C ILE A 333 -8.61 10.43 24.28
N GLU A 334 -9.25 11.52 24.69
CA GLU A 334 -10.57 11.91 24.19
C GLU A 334 -10.52 12.28 22.71
N ALA A 335 -9.50 13.02 22.28
CA ALA A 335 -9.25 13.34 20.88
C ALA A 335 -9.08 12.08 20.03
N ASP A 336 -8.24 11.12 20.47
CA ASP A 336 -8.07 9.83 19.78
C ASP A 336 -9.39 9.05 19.70
N LEU A 337 -10.15 8.97 20.79
CA LEU A 337 -11.41 8.22 20.84
C LEU A 337 -12.51 8.81 19.96
N GLU A 338 -12.53 10.14 19.78
CA GLU A 338 -13.47 10.84 18.89
C GLU A 338 -13.05 10.77 17.42
N ASP A 339 -11.76 10.56 17.16
CA ASP A 339 -11.21 10.48 15.83
C ASP A 339 -11.48 9.13 15.15
N GLU A 340 -12.21 9.18 14.03
CA GLU A 340 -12.52 8.04 13.17
C GLU A 340 -11.66 8.02 11.89
N TYR A 341 -10.78 9.02 11.68
CA TYR A 341 -10.03 9.27 10.45
C TYR A 341 -8.50 9.35 10.63
N ASP A 342 -8.00 9.05 11.83
CA ASP A 342 -6.56 9.07 12.16
C ASP A 342 -5.90 10.47 12.10
N LEU A 343 -6.70 11.52 12.29
CA LEU A 343 -6.25 12.91 12.46
C LEU A 343 -5.42 13.12 13.73
N CYS A 344 -5.60 12.27 14.73
CA CYS A 344 -5.02 12.40 16.06
C CYS A 344 -3.89 11.39 16.33
N ALA A 345 -3.29 10.78 15.30
CA ALA A 345 -2.17 9.85 15.45
C ALA A 345 -1.03 10.38 16.35
N GLY A 346 -0.79 11.70 16.33
CA GLY A 346 0.16 12.40 17.20
C GLY A 346 -0.11 12.30 18.71
N ALA A 347 -1.35 12.00 19.12
CA ALA A 347 -1.73 11.80 20.52
C ALA A 347 -0.89 10.68 21.17
N GLY A 348 -0.58 9.62 20.42
CA GLY A 348 0.24 8.52 20.90
C GLY A 348 1.64 8.96 21.35
N ARG A 349 2.24 9.95 20.68
CA ARG A 349 3.56 10.49 21.05
C ARG A 349 3.51 11.26 22.38
N LEU A 350 2.46 12.04 22.60
CA LEU A 350 2.24 12.69 23.89
C LEU A 350 2.04 11.63 24.98
N LEU A 351 1.13 10.68 24.76
CA LEU A 351 0.80 9.64 25.73
C LEU A 351 1.99 8.73 26.05
N ALA A 352 2.96 8.58 25.14
CA ALA A 352 4.21 7.87 25.37
C ALA A 352 5.20 8.63 26.28
N GLY A 353 4.95 9.91 26.56
CA GLY A 353 5.78 10.72 27.45
C GLY A 353 5.72 10.29 28.92
N ASP A 354 6.72 10.75 29.68
CA ASP A 354 6.87 10.45 31.11
C ASP A 354 5.94 11.34 31.96
N PHE A 355 4.74 10.84 32.25
CA PHE A 355 3.84 11.46 33.24
C PHE A 355 3.84 10.66 34.56
N PRO A 356 3.65 11.33 35.72
CA PRO A 356 3.56 10.66 37.01
C PRO A 356 2.40 9.66 37.09
N GLU A 357 2.59 8.55 37.80
CA GLU A 357 1.54 7.53 38.01
C GLU A 357 0.27 8.11 38.67
N GLU A 358 0.41 9.10 39.54
CA GLU A 358 -0.72 9.80 40.19
C GLU A 358 -1.63 10.52 39.18
N GLU A 359 -1.04 11.13 38.15
CA GLU A 359 -1.75 11.85 37.09
C GLU A 359 -2.45 10.86 36.15
N TRP A 360 -1.80 9.74 35.84
CA TRP A 360 -2.46 8.61 35.15
C TRP A 360 -3.62 8.04 35.98
N GLY A 361 -3.49 7.98 37.30
CA GLY A 361 -4.54 7.53 38.21
C GLY A 361 -5.81 8.39 38.12
N ILE A 362 -5.65 9.73 38.13
CA ILE A 362 -6.77 10.67 37.97
C ILE A 362 -7.45 10.50 36.61
N ALA A 363 -6.66 10.37 35.53
CA ALA A 363 -7.18 10.12 34.19
C ALA A 363 -7.95 8.78 34.13
N ALA A 364 -7.41 7.72 34.74
CA ALA A 364 -8.04 6.40 34.78
C ALA A 364 -9.40 6.44 35.49
N ASP A 365 -9.50 7.10 36.65
CA ASP A 365 -10.76 7.24 37.38
C ASP A 365 -11.82 7.99 36.56
N ARG A 366 -11.40 8.99 35.78
CA ARG A 366 -12.32 9.73 34.91
C ARG A 366 -12.84 8.86 33.76
N LEU A 367 -11.98 8.06 33.16
CA LEU A 367 -12.35 7.13 32.09
C LEU A 367 -13.23 5.98 32.60
N LEU A 368 -12.93 5.43 33.78
CA LEU A 368 -13.78 4.43 34.45
C LEU A 368 -15.18 4.99 34.70
N LYS A 369 -15.30 6.20 35.25
CA LYS A 369 -16.59 6.86 35.45
C LYS A 369 -17.35 7.05 34.13
N ARG A 370 -16.66 7.47 33.06
CA ARG A 370 -17.27 7.59 31.73
C ARG A 370 -17.78 6.24 31.21
N LEU A 371 -17.04 5.16 31.45
CA LEU A 371 -17.44 3.81 31.05
C LEU A 371 -18.68 3.31 31.82
N GLU A 372 -18.85 3.73 33.08
CA GLU A 372 -20.05 3.47 33.89
C GLU A 372 -21.27 4.28 33.41
N GLU A 373 -21.07 5.52 32.97
CA GLU A 373 -22.13 6.40 32.45
C GLU A 373 -22.68 5.92 31.09
N ILE A 374 -21.85 5.24 30.30
CA ILE A 374 -22.26 4.66 29.02
C ILE A 374 -22.95 3.32 29.27
N ALA A 375 -24.18 3.18 28.77
CA ALA A 375 -24.94 1.94 28.87
C ALA A 375 -24.10 0.72 28.42
N PRO A 376 -24.08 -0.38 29.18
CA PRO A 376 -23.37 -1.59 28.79
C PRO A 376 -23.88 -2.08 27.43
N VAL A 377 -22.94 -2.37 26.53
CA VAL A 377 -23.27 -2.85 25.20
C VAL A 377 -23.62 -4.35 25.29
N GLN A 378 -24.69 -4.75 24.63
CA GLN A 378 -25.08 -6.15 24.46
C GLN A 378 -24.50 -6.70 23.15
N LYS A 379 -24.33 -8.03 23.06
CA LYS A 379 -23.87 -8.69 21.81
C LYS A 379 -24.76 -8.39 20.59
N THR A 380 -26.01 -8.02 20.80
CA THR A 380 -27.00 -7.67 19.75
C THR A 380 -26.88 -6.23 19.25
N ASP A 381 -26.08 -5.40 19.89
CA ASP A 381 -25.94 -3.99 19.54
C ASP A 381 -25.12 -3.79 18.26
N SER A 382 -25.20 -2.60 17.68
CA SER A 382 -24.50 -2.28 16.43
C SER A 382 -22.99 -2.48 16.55
N PHE A 383 -22.36 -2.84 15.43
CA PHE A 383 -20.90 -2.97 15.35
C PHE A 383 -20.18 -1.67 15.79
N SER A 384 -20.69 -0.50 15.40
CA SER A 384 -20.12 0.79 15.79
C SER A 384 -20.17 1.04 17.29
N SER A 385 -21.26 0.67 17.97
CA SER A 385 -21.37 0.80 19.43
C SER A 385 -20.39 -0.12 20.16
N ARG A 386 -20.21 -1.37 19.70
CA ARG A 386 -19.20 -2.29 20.24
C ARG A 386 -17.78 -1.76 19.99
N TYR A 387 -17.48 -1.31 18.79
CA TYR A 387 -16.17 -0.76 18.43
C TYR A 387 -15.78 0.43 19.32
N ARG A 388 -16.67 1.40 19.49
CA ARG A 388 -16.43 2.57 20.36
C ARG A 388 -16.22 2.17 21.83
N ARG A 389 -17.02 1.23 22.35
CA ARG A 389 -16.81 0.72 23.72
C ARG A 389 -15.47 -0.01 23.86
N ASN A 390 -15.09 -0.82 22.87
CA ASN A 390 -13.83 -1.57 22.89
C ASN A 390 -12.62 -0.62 22.91
N ARG A 391 -12.63 0.44 22.10
CA ARG A 391 -11.58 1.47 22.12
C ARG A 391 -11.49 2.15 23.50
N LEU A 392 -12.62 2.55 24.07
CA LEU A 392 -12.65 3.17 25.40
C LEU A 392 -12.12 2.20 26.48
N VAL A 393 -12.52 0.93 26.46
CA VAL A 393 -12.02 -0.08 27.40
C VAL A 393 -10.52 -0.27 27.22
N ALA A 394 -10.02 -0.45 26.00
CA ALA A 394 -8.59 -0.63 25.72
C ALA A 394 -7.76 0.56 26.22
N MET A 395 -8.26 1.78 26.03
CA MET A 395 -7.57 2.98 26.49
C MET A 395 -7.64 3.12 28.02
N THR A 396 -8.78 2.82 28.64
CA THR A 396 -8.92 2.82 30.12
C THR A 396 -7.96 1.83 30.75
N VAL A 397 -7.87 0.65 30.16
CA VAL A 397 -6.96 -0.42 30.57
C VAL A 397 -5.49 0.02 30.47
N THR A 398 -5.10 0.65 29.36
CA THR A 398 -3.74 1.20 29.18
C THR A 398 -3.43 2.29 30.21
N THR A 399 -4.42 3.14 30.52
CA THR A 399 -4.30 4.22 31.49
C THR A 399 -4.13 3.67 32.91
N LEU A 400 -4.87 2.61 33.28
CA LEU A 400 -4.72 1.92 34.56
C LEU A 400 -3.34 1.26 34.70
N ASP A 401 -2.83 0.64 33.63
CA ASP A 401 -1.48 0.05 33.64
C ASP A 401 -0.41 1.12 33.89
N LYS A 402 -0.51 2.27 33.22
CA LYS A 402 0.39 3.42 33.44
C LYS A 402 0.25 4.07 34.82
N ALA A 403 -0.89 3.89 35.47
CA ALA A 403 -1.11 4.31 36.85
C ALA A 403 -0.62 3.27 37.88
N GLY A 404 -0.02 2.16 37.45
CA GLY A 404 0.39 1.06 38.34
C GLY A 404 -0.77 0.23 38.90
N ARG A 405 -1.99 0.40 38.39
CA ARG A 405 -3.24 -0.25 38.86
C ARG A 405 -3.61 -1.47 38.02
N GLN A 406 -2.64 -2.38 37.84
CA GLN A 406 -2.76 -3.55 36.96
C GLN A 406 -3.92 -4.48 37.35
N ASP A 407 -4.12 -4.72 38.65
CA ASP A 407 -5.21 -5.59 39.14
C ASP A 407 -6.59 -5.09 38.71
N GLU A 408 -6.84 -3.79 38.80
CA GLU A 408 -8.10 -3.17 38.37
C GLU A 408 -8.29 -3.24 36.87
N ALA A 409 -7.20 -3.05 36.12
CA ALA A 409 -7.21 -3.18 34.67
C ALA A 409 -7.62 -4.62 34.27
N THR A 410 -7.12 -5.63 34.97
CA THR A 410 -7.46 -7.04 34.70
C THR A 410 -8.89 -7.39 35.07
N ILE A 411 -9.38 -6.88 36.20
CA ILE A 411 -10.80 -7.00 36.58
C ILE A 411 -11.70 -6.39 35.50
N LEU A 412 -11.34 -5.21 34.99
CA LEU A 412 -12.09 -4.53 33.93
C LEU A 412 -12.14 -5.36 32.65
N GLN A 413 -11.00 -5.88 32.17
CA GLN A 413 -10.96 -6.73 30.97
C GLN A 413 -11.77 -8.02 31.14
N ILE A 414 -11.70 -8.66 32.32
CA ILE A 414 -12.51 -9.85 32.64
C ILE A 414 -14.01 -9.52 32.53
N GLY A 415 -14.45 -8.39 33.08
CA GLY A 415 -15.86 -7.98 33.06
C GLY A 415 -16.39 -7.61 31.66
N GLU A 416 -15.51 -7.17 30.77
CA GLU A 416 -15.87 -6.72 29.42
C GLU A 416 -15.68 -7.78 28.33
N ALA A 417 -14.82 -8.80 28.53
CA ALA A 417 -14.50 -9.82 27.52
C ALA A 417 -15.74 -10.51 26.95
N ASP A 418 -16.69 -10.90 27.81
CA ASP A 418 -17.95 -11.55 27.39
C ASP A 418 -18.86 -10.62 26.58
N ARG A 419 -18.76 -9.30 26.76
CA ARG A 419 -19.65 -8.31 26.13
C ARG A 419 -19.13 -7.83 24.78
N THR A 420 -17.81 -7.78 24.67
CA THR A 420 -17.07 -7.09 23.61
C THR A 420 -16.35 -8.04 22.65
N ASP A 421 -16.39 -9.34 22.95
CA ASP A 421 -15.62 -10.41 22.30
C ASP A 421 -14.09 -10.17 22.34
N THR A 422 -13.59 -9.40 23.32
CA THR A 422 -12.16 -9.04 23.46
C THR A 422 -11.32 -10.11 24.18
N TYR A 423 -11.61 -11.38 23.93
CA TYR A 423 -10.90 -12.51 24.53
C TYR A 423 -9.37 -12.52 24.29
N PRO A 424 -8.85 -12.24 23.07
CA PRO A 424 -7.41 -12.31 22.82
C PRO A 424 -6.61 -11.33 23.68
N GLY A 425 -7.12 -10.09 23.86
CA GLY A 425 -6.47 -9.08 24.69
C GLY A 425 -6.41 -9.48 26.17
N LEU A 426 -7.50 -10.04 26.71
CA LEU A 426 -7.54 -10.56 28.08
C LEU A 426 -6.55 -11.72 28.26
N VAL A 427 -6.52 -12.66 27.32
CA VAL A 427 -5.62 -13.83 27.37
C VAL A 427 -4.17 -13.39 27.32
N ALA A 428 -3.81 -12.47 26.43
CA ALA A 428 -2.45 -11.93 26.32
C ALA A 428 -1.99 -11.32 27.66
N ARG A 429 -2.88 -10.57 28.33
CA ARG A 429 -2.60 -10.02 29.66
C ARG A 429 -2.39 -11.10 30.72
N LEU A 430 -3.32 -12.05 30.83
CA LEU A 430 -3.24 -13.11 31.84
C LEU A 430 -1.94 -13.92 31.69
N LEU A 431 -1.49 -14.13 30.45
CA LEU A 431 -0.20 -14.78 30.18
C LEU A 431 1.00 -13.93 30.62
N HIS A 432 0.96 -12.61 30.39
CA HIS A 432 2.00 -11.68 30.88
C HIS A 432 2.07 -11.65 32.41
N GLU A 433 0.92 -11.75 33.09
CA GLU A 433 0.84 -11.86 34.56
C GLU A 433 1.23 -13.25 35.11
N GLY A 434 1.51 -14.23 34.24
CA GLY A 434 1.81 -15.60 34.65
C GLY A 434 0.59 -16.41 35.11
N ARG A 435 -0.63 -15.90 34.95
CA ARG A 435 -1.91 -16.53 35.32
C ARG A 435 -2.38 -17.51 34.24
N ARG A 436 -1.53 -18.50 33.99
CA ARG A 436 -1.67 -19.46 32.89
C ARG A 436 -3.00 -20.22 32.89
N ASP A 437 -3.42 -20.75 34.03
CA ASP A 437 -4.62 -21.60 34.10
C ASP A 437 -5.90 -20.81 33.80
N GLU A 438 -5.94 -19.53 34.21
CA GLU A 438 -7.04 -18.63 33.88
C GLU A 438 -7.04 -18.26 32.40
N ALA A 439 -5.86 -18.00 31.82
CA ALA A 439 -5.73 -17.78 30.38
C ALA A 439 -6.28 -18.97 29.58
N LEU A 440 -5.97 -20.22 29.98
CA LEU A 440 -6.51 -21.42 29.35
C LEU A 440 -8.04 -21.49 29.43
N GLN A 441 -8.62 -21.22 30.60
CA GLN A 441 -10.08 -21.20 30.78
C GLN A 441 -10.75 -20.18 29.85
N TRP A 442 -10.17 -18.97 29.74
CA TRP A 442 -10.67 -17.92 28.86
C TRP A 442 -10.50 -18.23 27.37
N ILE A 443 -9.42 -18.92 26.98
CA ILE A 443 -9.26 -19.42 25.60
C ILE A 443 -10.38 -20.40 25.26
N TYR A 444 -10.62 -21.43 26.07
CA TYR A 444 -11.66 -22.42 25.79
C TYR A 444 -13.05 -21.81 25.74
N ARG A 445 -13.34 -20.91 26.69
CA ARG A 445 -14.60 -20.17 26.73
C ARG A 445 -14.77 -19.29 25.49
N GLY A 446 -13.76 -18.50 25.16
CA GLY A 446 -13.78 -17.60 24.01
C GLY A 446 -13.95 -18.35 22.69
N ILE A 447 -13.27 -19.49 22.50
CA ILE A 447 -13.48 -20.37 21.33
C ILE A 447 -14.93 -20.83 21.28
N SER A 448 -15.47 -21.38 22.37
CA SER A 448 -16.85 -21.87 22.40
C SER A 448 -17.90 -20.78 22.14
N GLU A 449 -17.68 -19.56 22.62
CA GLU A 449 -18.64 -18.46 22.49
C GLU A 449 -18.56 -17.74 21.12
N THR A 450 -17.37 -17.64 20.51
CA THR A 450 -17.14 -16.87 19.28
C THR A 450 -17.13 -17.72 18.01
N GLU A 451 -16.99 -19.04 18.13
CA GLU A 451 -16.85 -19.94 16.99
C GLU A 451 -18.03 -19.89 15.99
N GLY A 452 -19.26 -19.64 16.46
CA GLY A 452 -20.45 -19.54 15.61
C GLY A 452 -20.66 -18.18 14.96
N THR A 453 -20.28 -17.09 15.63
CA THR A 453 -20.64 -15.70 15.29
C THR A 453 -19.48 -14.90 14.74
N THR A 454 -18.31 -15.02 15.38
CA THR A 454 -17.07 -14.28 15.08
C THR A 454 -15.88 -15.23 14.93
N PRO A 455 -15.90 -16.10 13.90
CA PRO A 455 -14.79 -16.94 13.46
C PRO A 455 -13.34 -16.49 13.72
N GLY A 456 -13.01 -15.24 13.37
CA GLY A 456 -11.65 -14.74 13.43
C GLY A 456 -11.10 -14.71 14.85
N ILE A 457 -11.95 -14.39 15.84
CA ILE A 457 -11.57 -14.33 17.25
C ILE A 457 -11.27 -15.76 17.76
N ALA A 458 -12.09 -16.73 17.39
CA ALA A 458 -11.84 -18.13 17.73
C ALA A 458 -10.56 -18.68 17.07
N ASP A 459 -10.18 -18.19 15.90
CA ASP A 459 -8.95 -18.57 15.20
C ASP A 459 -7.70 -17.94 15.83
N GLU A 460 -7.80 -16.69 16.29
CA GLU A 460 -6.78 -16.02 17.06
C GLU A 460 -6.54 -16.72 18.40
N LEU A 461 -7.60 -17.09 19.13
CA LEU A 461 -7.48 -17.84 20.39
C LEU A 461 -6.84 -19.22 20.22
N ARG A 462 -7.16 -19.94 19.13
CA ARG A 462 -6.47 -21.21 18.77
C ARG A 462 -4.99 -20.99 18.49
N THR A 463 -4.65 -19.86 17.86
CA THR A 463 -3.26 -19.47 17.58
C THR A 463 -2.50 -19.24 18.89
N ILE A 464 -3.08 -18.48 19.82
CA ILE A 464 -2.50 -18.24 21.15
C ILE A 464 -2.30 -19.56 21.90
N LEU A 465 -3.32 -20.44 21.92
CA LEU A 465 -3.22 -21.74 22.60
C LEU A 465 -2.10 -22.61 22.03
N ARG A 466 -1.96 -22.64 20.70
CA ARG A 466 -0.90 -23.36 20.01
C ARG A 466 0.47 -22.82 20.41
N GLU A 467 0.66 -21.51 20.38
CA GLU A 467 1.94 -20.88 20.76
C GLU A 467 2.30 -21.14 22.22
N MET A 468 1.32 -21.20 23.12
CA MET A 468 1.54 -21.59 24.52
C MET A 468 2.12 -23.01 24.60
N TRP A 469 1.50 -23.99 23.92
CA TRP A 469 1.98 -25.36 23.93
C TRP A 469 3.31 -25.55 23.18
N GLU A 470 3.59 -24.74 22.15
CA GLU A 470 4.90 -24.71 21.47
C GLU A 470 6.00 -24.24 22.44
N ARG A 471 5.75 -23.20 23.25
CA ARG A 471 6.72 -22.70 24.26
C ARG A 471 6.99 -23.71 25.39
N GLU A 472 6.05 -24.62 25.63
CA GLU A 472 6.13 -25.66 26.66
C GLU A 472 6.66 -26.99 26.12
N ASP A 473 7.04 -27.04 24.85
CA ASP A 473 7.44 -28.27 24.15
C ASP A 473 6.38 -29.39 24.20
N ASN A 474 5.10 -29.04 24.36
CA ASN A 474 3.98 -29.98 24.31
C ASN A 474 3.56 -30.25 22.85
N TRP A 475 4.48 -30.86 22.09
CA TRP A 475 4.30 -31.21 20.69
C TRP A 475 3.08 -32.08 20.39
N PRO A 476 2.67 -33.04 21.26
CA PRO A 476 1.42 -33.78 21.06
C PRO A 476 0.18 -32.89 21.04
N ALA A 477 0.08 -31.89 21.93
CA ALA A 477 -1.05 -30.97 21.95
C ALA A 477 -1.02 -29.98 20.77
N VAL A 478 0.17 -29.54 20.36
CA VAL A 478 0.35 -28.73 19.14
C VAL A 478 -0.11 -29.50 17.90
N ALA A 479 0.27 -30.78 17.76
CA ALA A 479 -0.16 -31.63 16.67
C ALA A 479 -1.69 -31.83 16.67
N ALA A 480 -2.32 -31.93 17.84
CA ALA A 480 -3.77 -31.99 17.97
C ALA A 480 -4.48 -30.71 17.47
N ILE A 481 -4.00 -29.51 17.81
CA ILE A 481 -4.55 -28.25 17.24
C ILE A 481 -4.34 -28.20 15.73
N ARG A 482 -3.14 -28.57 15.25
CA ARG A 482 -2.85 -28.56 13.81
C ARG A 482 -3.74 -29.56 13.05
N ALA A 483 -4.07 -30.69 13.67
CA ALA A 483 -4.99 -31.68 13.11
C ALA A 483 -6.41 -31.13 13.02
N GLU A 484 -6.91 -30.47 14.08
CA GLU A 484 -8.20 -29.77 14.06
C GLU A 484 -8.27 -28.73 12.92
N ALA A 485 -7.24 -27.88 12.81
CA ALA A 485 -7.14 -26.88 11.77
C ALA A 485 -7.14 -27.50 10.36
N PHE A 486 -6.42 -28.61 10.18
CA PHE A 486 -6.39 -29.35 8.93
C PHE A 486 -7.76 -29.96 8.57
N PHE A 487 -8.48 -30.56 9.53
CA PHE A 487 -9.81 -31.11 9.24
C PHE A 487 -10.86 -30.04 8.93
N ARG A 488 -10.63 -28.81 9.40
CA ARG A 488 -11.47 -27.65 9.06
C ARG A 488 -11.14 -27.10 7.69
N GLU A 489 -9.87 -27.01 7.34
CA GLU A 489 -9.39 -26.49 6.06
C GLU A 489 -8.22 -27.36 5.54
N PRO A 490 -8.52 -28.45 4.80
CA PRO A 490 -7.52 -29.44 4.40
C PRO A 490 -6.68 -28.92 3.24
N THR A 491 -5.75 -28.02 3.54
CA THR A 491 -4.81 -27.45 2.57
C THR A 491 -3.42 -28.06 2.72
N TYR A 492 -2.61 -27.99 1.67
CA TYR A 492 -1.22 -28.44 1.74
C TYR A 492 -0.37 -27.68 2.79
N PRO A 493 -0.48 -26.35 2.95
CA PRO A 493 0.17 -25.65 4.06
C PRO A 493 -0.25 -26.19 5.44
N ALA A 494 -1.54 -26.48 5.65
CA ALA A 494 -2.00 -27.07 6.90
C ALA A 494 -1.45 -28.49 7.12
N PHE A 495 -1.37 -29.31 6.06
CA PHE A 495 -0.74 -30.63 6.08
C PHE A 495 0.73 -30.55 6.50
N ARG A 496 1.48 -29.60 5.95
CA ARG A 496 2.90 -29.39 6.27
C ARG A 496 3.12 -28.99 7.72
N CYS A 497 2.33 -28.05 8.23
CA CYS A 497 2.38 -27.65 9.63
C CYS A 497 2.06 -28.83 10.57
N LEU A 498 1.09 -29.67 10.20
CA LEU A 498 0.73 -30.88 10.95
C LEU A 498 1.83 -31.94 10.90
N GLU A 499 2.44 -32.16 9.73
CA GLU A 499 3.56 -33.08 9.53
C GLU A 499 4.74 -32.71 10.43
N GLU A 500 5.11 -31.44 10.47
CA GLU A 500 6.19 -30.94 11.31
C GLU A 500 5.90 -31.16 12.80
N ALA A 501 4.73 -30.73 13.28
CA ALA A 501 4.34 -30.89 14.68
C ALA A 501 4.26 -32.38 15.10
N SER A 502 3.69 -33.23 14.24
CA SER A 502 3.52 -34.66 14.51
C SER A 502 4.84 -35.43 14.49
N ARG A 503 5.80 -35.01 13.65
CA ARG A 503 7.16 -35.56 13.67
C ARG A 503 7.89 -35.21 14.96
N ARG A 504 7.78 -33.96 15.43
CA ARG A 504 8.35 -33.55 16.72
C ARG A 504 7.72 -34.29 17.89
N ALA A 505 6.42 -34.61 17.79
CA ALA A 505 5.70 -35.42 18.76
C ALA A 505 5.95 -36.95 18.63
N GLY A 506 6.60 -37.42 17.56
CA GLY A 506 6.87 -38.84 17.34
C GLY A 506 5.65 -39.69 16.92
N VAL A 507 4.55 -39.06 16.47
CA VAL A 507 3.27 -39.71 16.15
C VAL A 507 2.89 -39.63 14.66
N TRP A 508 3.83 -39.20 13.81
CA TRP A 508 3.57 -38.88 12.40
C TRP A 508 2.89 -40.00 11.62
N ASP A 509 3.31 -41.25 11.77
CA ASP A 509 2.78 -42.35 10.95
C ASP A 509 1.28 -42.56 11.20
N GLY A 510 0.85 -42.58 12.46
CA GLY A 510 -0.56 -42.68 12.82
C GLY A 510 -1.38 -41.46 12.41
N VAL A 511 -0.80 -40.26 12.48
CA VAL A 511 -1.45 -39.02 12.02
C VAL A 511 -1.62 -39.01 10.50
N ARG A 512 -0.58 -39.41 9.76
CA ARG A 512 -0.58 -39.45 8.30
C ARG A 512 -1.63 -40.41 7.78
N ASP A 513 -1.75 -41.60 8.35
CA ASP A 513 -2.77 -42.57 7.93
C ASP A 513 -4.19 -42.02 8.09
N ALA A 514 -4.49 -41.39 9.22
CA ALA A 514 -5.78 -40.75 9.47
C ALA A 514 -6.06 -39.56 8.53
N VAL A 515 -5.05 -38.73 8.29
CA VAL A 515 -5.14 -37.57 7.38
C VAL A 515 -5.36 -38.03 5.93
N MET A 516 -4.62 -39.04 5.48
CA MET A 516 -4.77 -39.58 4.13
C MET A 516 -6.13 -40.28 3.95
N HIS A 517 -6.61 -41.00 4.97
CA HIS A 517 -7.97 -41.56 4.95
C HIS A 517 -9.02 -40.47 4.81
N TYR A 518 -8.91 -39.38 5.58
CA TYR A 518 -9.82 -38.24 5.48
C TYR A 518 -9.81 -37.59 4.10
N LEU A 519 -8.63 -37.32 3.53
CA LEU A 519 -8.51 -36.72 2.21
C LEU A 519 -9.10 -37.61 1.10
N ILE A 520 -9.00 -38.93 1.23
CA ILE A 520 -9.42 -39.89 0.19
C ILE A 520 -10.90 -40.28 0.32
N ALA A 521 -11.35 -40.61 1.53
CA ALA A 521 -12.69 -41.14 1.81
C ALA A 521 -13.67 -40.07 2.28
N GLY A 522 -13.19 -38.91 2.75
CA GLY A 522 -14.02 -37.88 3.38
C GLY A 522 -14.49 -38.23 4.79
N GLU A 523 -14.17 -39.44 5.26
CA GLU A 523 -14.52 -39.93 6.57
C GLU A 523 -13.54 -39.39 7.61
N ARG A 524 -14.09 -38.68 8.58
CA ARG A 524 -13.33 -38.18 9.73
C ARG A 524 -13.14 -39.30 10.76
N PRO A 525 -12.06 -39.25 11.55
CA PRO A 525 -11.99 -40.01 12.79
C PRO A 525 -13.27 -39.77 13.62
N PRO A 526 -13.82 -40.79 14.32
CA PRO A 526 -15.06 -40.65 15.07
C PRO A 526 -14.98 -39.49 16.07
N ALA A 527 -16.05 -38.71 16.16
CA ALA A 527 -16.12 -37.58 17.07
C ALA A 527 -16.09 -38.06 18.53
N GLY A 528 -15.05 -37.67 19.28
CA GLY A 528 -14.89 -37.94 20.71
C GLY A 528 -13.46 -38.38 21.06
N ASP A 529 -12.92 -37.81 22.15
CA ASP A 529 -11.57 -38.00 22.73
C ASP A 529 -10.38 -37.58 21.83
N GLY A 530 -10.45 -36.37 21.27
CA GLY A 530 -9.33 -35.72 20.55
C GLY A 530 -9.43 -35.75 19.02
N ALA A 531 -8.55 -34.99 18.35
CA ALA A 531 -8.62 -34.81 16.89
C ALA A 531 -8.37 -36.11 16.09
N ILE A 532 -7.53 -36.99 16.63
CA ILE A 532 -7.28 -38.34 16.10
C ILE A 532 -7.23 -39.27 17.32
N PRO A 533 -8.36 -39.92 17.68
CA PRO A 533 -8.46 -40.72 18.89
C PRO A 533 -7.38 -41.81 18.96
N GLY A 534 -6.71 -41.92 20.11
CA GLY A 534 -5.64 -42.91 20.35
C GLY A 534 -4.27 -42.55 19.75
N VAL A 535 -4.16 -41.46 18.97
CA VAL A 535 -2.89 -40.97 18.42
C VAL A 535 -2.55 -39.59 18.97
N LEU A 536 -3.53 -38.70 19.07
CA LEU A 536 -3.38 -37.33 19.55
C LEU A 536 -4.18 -37.13 20.85
N PRO A 537 -3.69 -36.29 21.79
CA PRO A 537 -4.40 -36.00 23.02
C PRO A 537 -5.68 -35.19 22.75
N ASP A 538 -6.64 -35.28 23.67
CA ASP A 538 -7.76 -34.35 23.71
C ASP A 538 -7.29 -33.00 24.25
N THR A 539 -7.45 -31.97 23.42
CA THR A 539 -7.08 -30.59 23.74
C THR A 539 -8.22 -29.81 24.37
N GLY A 540 -9.42 -30.40 24.49
CA GLY A 540 -10.64 -29.70 24.92
C GLY A 540 -11.22 -28.78 23.85
N ILE A 541 -10.60 -28.68 22.66
CA ILE A 541 -11.16 -28.01 21.50
C ILE A 541 -11.86 -29.07 20.63
N GLY A 542 -13.18 -28.94 20.48
CA GLY A 542 -13.93 -29.82 19.59
C GLY A 542 -13.56 -29.61 18.12
N VAL A 543 -13.40 -30.70 17.37
CA VAL A 543 -13.15 -30.63 15.92
C VAL A 543 -14.45 -30.29 15.19
N ARG A 544 -14.55 -29.07 14.65
CA ARG A 544 -15.74 -28.63 13.91
C ARG A 544 -15.78 -29.13 12.46
N ALA A 545 -16.99 -29.28 11.92
CA ALA A 545 -17.23 -29.39 10.48
C ALA A 545 -16.61 -28.20 9.73
N SER A 546 -16.04 -28.47 8.55
CA SER A 546 -15.64 -27.40 7.63
C SER A 546 -16.82 -26.48 7.36
N ARG A 547 -16.55 -25.18 7.18
CA ARG A 547 -17.57 -24.20 6.76
C ARG A 547 -18.06 -24.44 5.33
N TRP A 548 -17.29 -25.19 4.56
CA TRP A 548 -17.54 -25.53 3.18
C TRP A 548 -17.80 -27.03 3.06
N GLU A 549 -18.72 -27.42 2.17
CA GLU A 549 -18.85 -28.81 1.76
C GLU A 549 -17.56 -29.24 1.09
N ILE A 550 -16.79 -30.10 1.75
CA ILE A 550 -15.58 -30.69 1.20
C ILE A 550 -15.99 -31.96 0.49
N THR A 551 -15.89 -31.97 -0.83
CA THR A 551 -16.09 -33.15 -1.68
C THR A 551 -14.86 -34.05 -1.59
N ALA A 552 -15.04 -35.27 -1.12
CA ALA A 552 -13.99 -36.28 -1.15
C ALA A 552 -13.96 -37.00 -2.52
N PRO A 553 -12.77 -37.27 -3.07
CA PRO A 553 -11.45 -36.97 -2.52
C PRO A 553 -11.08 -35.48 -2.65
N VAL A 554 -10.34 -34.96 -1.66
CA VAL A 554 -9.77 -33.59 -1.66
C VAL A 554 -8.55 -33.57 -2.60
N ALA A 555 -8.85 -33.66 -3.90
CA ALA A 555 -7.89 -33.99 -4.94
C ALA A 555 -6.80 -32.93 -5.10
N ASP A 556 -7.16 -31.67 -4.93
CA ASP A 556 -6.27 -30.51 -4.90
C ASP A 556 -5.14 -30.67 -3.86
N THR A 557 -5.46 -30.98 -2.61
CA THR A 557 -4.45 -31.18 -1.55
C THR A 557 -3.69 -32.49 -1.73
N LEU A 558 -4.34 -33.54 -2.24
CA LEU A 558 -3.67 -34.81 -2.56
C LEU A 558 -2.63 -34.66 -3.70
N ILE A 559 -2.92 -33.83 -4.70
CA ILE A 559 -1.97 -33.47 -5.77
C ILE A 559 -0.75 -32.78 -5.16
N GLU A 560 -0.98 -31.77 -4.32
CA GLU A 560 0.07 -30.99 -3.67
C GLU A 560 1.01 -31.86 -2.82
N ILE A 561 0.43 -32.78 -2.03
CA ILE A 561 1.19 -33.77 -1.26
C ILE A 561 2.01 -34.66 -2.21
N ALA A 562 1.43 -35.15 -3.30
CA ALA A 562 2.13 -36.01 -4.26
C ALA A 562 3.26 -35.27 -5.00
N ILE A 563 3.10 -33.98 -5.30
CA ILE A 563 4.15 -33.11 -5.85
C ILE A 563 5.32 -33.01 -4.86
N ALA A 564 5.02 -32.72 -3.59
CA ALA A 564 6.02 -32.59 -2.54
C ALA A 564 6.78 -33.90 -2.27
N GLU A 565 6.07 -35.03 -2.32
CA GLU A 565 6.65 -36.37 -2.20
C GLU A 565 7.37 -36.85 -3.48
N LYS A 566 7.40 -36.04 -4.55
CA LYS A 566 8.01 -36.36 -5.84
C LYS A 566 7.48 -37.66 -6.47
N LYS A 567 6.16 -37.86 -6.40
CA LYS A 567 5.46 -39.03 -6.95
C LYS A 567 4.62 -38.67 -8.18
N PRO A 568 5.23 -38.54 -9.36
CA PRO A 568 4.54 -38.05 -10.56
C PRO A 568 3.34 -38.92 -10.98
N GLY A 569 3.39 -40.22 -10.72
CA GLY A 569 2.25 -41.12 -10.97
C GLY A 569 1.05 -40.86 -10.06
N GLU A 570 1.27 -40.51 -8.78
CA GLU A 570 0.19 -40.14 -7.86
C GLU A 570 -0.37 -38.76 -8.19
N VAL A 571 0.49 -37.82 -8.61
CA VAL A 571 0.07 -36.49 -9.10
C VAL A 571 -0.97 -36.64 -10.22
N LEU A 572 -0.67 -37.43 -11.25
CA LEU A 572 -1.61 -37.66 -12.36
C LEU A 572 -2.88 -38.38 -11.91
N ARG A 573 -2.77 -39.38 -11.03
CA ARG A 573 -3.91 -40.15 -10.51
C ARG A 573 -4.94 -39.26 -9.79
N TRP A 574 -4.50 -38.21 -9.11
CA TRP A 574 -5.38 -37.26 -8.44
C TRP A 574 -5.83 -36.14 -9.38
N TYR A 575 -4.94 -35.66 -10.26
CA TYR A 575 -5.29 -34.68 -11.30
C TYR A 575 -6.40 -35.17 -12.23
N ASP A 576 -6.38 -36.45 -12.63
CA ASP A 576 -7.44 -37.04 -13.48
C ASP A 576 -8.80 -37.16 -12.77
N ARG A 577 -8.81 -37.13 -11.43
CA ARG A 577 -10.02 -37.17 -10.59
C ARG A 577 -10.40 -35.81 -10.03
N TRP A 578 -9.63 -34.77 -10.34
CA TRP A 578 -9.88 -33.41 -9.89
C TRP A 578 -10.87 -32.74 -10.86
N GLU A 579 -12.03 -32.35 -10.32
CA GLU A 579 -12.99 -31.49 -11.02
C GLU A 579 -12.75 -30.04 -10.61
N GLU A 580 -12.65 -29.14 -11.60
CA GLU A 580 -12.41 -27.71 -11.36
C GLU A 580 -13.67 -27.05 -10.79
N ASP A 581 -13.72 -26.90 -9.46
CA ASP A 581 -14.85 -26.26 -8.77
C ASP A 581 -14.81 -24.72 -8.85
N LYS A 582 -15.99 -24.09 -8.74
CA LYS A 582 -16.15 -22.62 -8.84
C LYS A 582 -15.33 -21.83 -7.81
N ILE A 583 -15.03 -22.43 -6.65
CA ILE A 583 -14.26 -21.83 -5.56
C ILE A 583 -12.76 -21.80 -5.90
N ASP A 584 -12.27 -22.82 -6.61
CA ASP A 584 -10.84 -22.98 -6.94
C ASP A 584 -10.34 -21.91 -7.93
N ARG A 585 -11.27 -21.37 -8.74
CA ARG A 585 -11.01 -20.30 -9.71
C ARG A 585 -10.46 -19.01 -9.07
N TYR A 586 -10.66 -18.79 -7.77
CA TYR A 586 -10.27 -17.55 -7.08
C TYR A 586 -9.11 -17.70 -6.08
N LEU A 587 -8.81 -18.91 -5.59
CA LEU A 587 -7.85 -19.11 -4.49
C LEU A 587 -6.60 -19.90 -4.86
N ARG A 588 -6.61 -20.69 -5.95
CA ARG A 588 -5.46 -21.52 -6.36
C ARG A 588 -5.06 -21.27 -7.80
N HIS A 589 -4.73 -20.01 -8.10
CA HIS A 589 -4.08 -19.65 -9.35
C HIS A 589 -2.75 -20.41 -9.43
N ASN A 590 -2.63 -21.36 -10.39
CA ASN A 590 -1.42 -22.08 -10.82
C ASN A 590 -1.25 -23.57 -10.40
N LEU A 591 -2.30 -24.25 -9.90
CA LEU A 591 -2.20 -25.70 -9.64
C LEU A 591 -1.83 -26.51 -10.90
N GLU A 592 -2.46 -26.21 -12.05
CA GLU A 592 -2.17 -26.89 -13.33
C GLU A 592 -0.70 -26.73 -13.77
N ASP A 593 -0.06 -25.59 -13.47
CA ASP A 593 1.35 -25.36 -13.84
C ASP A 593 2.27 -26.22 -12.99
N ARG A 594 2.03 -26.23 -11.67
CA ARG A 594 2.81 -27.03 -10.72
C ARG A 594 2.66 -28.52 -10.98
N VAL A 595 1.48 -28.97 -11.43
CA VAL A 595 1.27 -30.35 -11.89
C VAL A 595 2.11 -30.64 -13.13
N ALA A 596 2.06 -29.77 -14.15
CA ALA A 596 2.81 -29.97 -15.39
C ALA A 596 4.32 -30.00 -15.14
N ASP A 597 4.84 -29.07 -14.32
CA ASP A 597 6.25 -29.03 -13.91
C ASP A 597 6.66 -30.27 -13.12
N ALA A 598 5.79 -30.79 -12.24
CA ALA A 598 6.11 -31.97 -11.43
C ALA A 598 6.13 -33.28 -12.22
N VAL A 599 5.46 -33.34 -13.38
CA VAL A 599 5.33 -34.56 -14.19
C VAL A 599 6.13 -34.52 -15.49
N ILE A 600 6.69 -33.38 -15.91
CA ILE A 600 7.41 -33.22 -17.19
C ILE A 600 8.51 -34.26 -17.39
N ASP A 601 9.31 -34.55 -16.36
CA ASP A 601 10.44 -35.49 -16.47
C ASP A 601 10.00 -36.95 -16.63
N ALA A 602 8.87 -37.32 -16.04
CA ALA A 602 8.38 -38.71 -16.02
C ALA A 602 7.30 -38.99 -17.08
N TYR A 603 6.49 -37.98 -17.42
CA TYR A 603 5.35 -38.03 -18.32
C TYR A 603 5.27 -36.75 -19.18
N PRO A 604 6.25 -36.51 -20.08
CA PRO A 604 6.33 -35.26 -20.83
C PRO A 604 5.10 -34.99 -21.70
N GLU A 605 4.53 -36.03 -22.32
CA GLU A 605 3.31 -35.93 -23.12
C GLU A 605 2.12 -35.37 -22.31
N ARG A 606 2.02 -35.73 -21.02
CA ARG A 606 0.95 -35.28 -20.13
C ARG A 606 1.15 -33.84 -19.71
N ALA A 607 2.37 -33.43 -19.38
CA ALA A 607 2.71 -32.04 -19.07
C ALA A 607 2.41 -31.12 -20.28
N ILE A 608 2.84 -31.53 -21.48
CA ILE A 608 2.57 -30.83 -22.74
C ILE A 608 1.06 -30.70 -22.97
N ALA A 609 0.28 -31.76 -22.73
CA ALA A 609 -1.18 -31.71 -22.86
C ALA A 609 -1.84 -30.69 -21.90
N ILE A 610 -1.34 -30.58 -20.67
CA ILE A 610 -1.84 -29.60 -19.67
C ILE A 610 -1.54 -28.17 -20.14
N TRP A 611 -0.29 -27.86 -20.51
CA TRP A 611 0.07 -26.54 -21.03
C TRP A 611 -0.69 -26.19 -22.31
N LYS A 612 -0.90 -27.15 -23.21
CA LYS A 612 -1.72 -27.00 -24.41
C LYS A 612 -3.17 -26.63 -24.07
N LYS A 613 -3.80 -27.37 -23.16
CA LYS A 613 -5.17 -27.09 -22.68
C LYS A 613 -5.27 -25.68 -22.10
N LYS A 614 -4.30 -25.25 -21.30
CA LYS A 614 -4.27 -23.92 -20.67
C LYS A 614 -4.08 -22.79 -21.69
N ALA A 615 -3.14 -22.95 -22.61
CA ALA A 615 -2.93 -22.01 -23.72
C ALA A 615 -4.22 -21.84 -24.55
N GLU A 616 -4.86 -22.94 -24.96
CA GLU A 616 -6.10 -22.89 -25.75
C GLU A 616 -7.27 -22.27 -24.98
N ARG A 617 -7.38 -22.50 -23.66
CA ARG A 617 -8.38 -21.87 -22.79
C ARG A 617 -8.22 -20.35 -22.77
N LEU A 618 -7.01 -19.86 -22.54
CA LEU A 618 -6.69 -18.42 -22.53
C LEU A 618 -6.94 -17.77 -23.91
N ILE A 619 -6.61 -18.48 -24.99
CA ILE A 619 -6.91 -18.03 -26.36
C ILE A 619 -8.43 -17.96 -26.60
N ALA A 620 -9.22 -18.84 -25.98
CA ALA A 620 -10.68 -18.86 -26.12
C ALA A 620 -11.38 -17.67 -25.46
N GLU A 621 -10.82 -17.08 -24.40
CA GLU A 621 -11.43 -15.97 -23.64
C GLU A 621 -11.54 -14.64 -24.41
N THR A 622 -10.81 -14.50 -25.53
CA THR A 622 -10.86 -13.34 -26.44
C THR A 622 -10.53 -11.96 -25.82
N ARG A 623 -9.83 -11.94 -24.68
CA ARG A 623 -9.32 -10.72 -24.05
C ARG A 623 -7.85 -10.51 -24.43
N LEU A 624 -7.43 -9.25 -24.56
CA LEU A 624 -6.04 -8.92 -24.92
C LEU A 624 -5.05 -9.49 -23.89
N LYS A 625 -5.35 -9.32 -22.60
CA LYS A 625 -4.56 -9.86 -21.49
C LYS A 625 -4.42 -11.38 -21.54
N SER A 626 -5.51 -12.10 -21.85
CA SER A 626 -5.48 -13.58 -21.97
C SER A 626 -4.63 -14.04 -23.16
N TYR A 627 -4.50 -13.25 -24.25
CA TYR A 627 -3.56 -13.58 -25.33
C TYR A 627 -2.10 -13.42 -24.88
N GLU A 628 -1.78 -12.34 -24.16
CA GLU A 628 -0.46 -12.13 -23.57
C GLU A 628 -0.10 -13.24 -22.57
N GLU A 629 -1.02 -13.63 -21.69
CA GLU A 629 -0.83 -14.77 -20.77
C GLU A 629 -0.67 -16.11 -21.52
N SER A 630 -1.35 -16.30 -22.66
CA SER A 630 -1.19 -17.52 -23.48
C SER A 630 0.22 -17.67 -24.07
N LEU A 631 0.94 -16.56 -24.27
CA LEU A 631 2.29 -16.55 -24.84
C LEU A 631 3.29 -17.32 -23.97
N GLN A 632 3.16 -17.21 -22.64
CA GLN A 632 4.01 -17.93 -21.69
C GLN A 632 3.92 -19.45 -21.91
N TYR A 633 2.70 -19.99 -22.03
CA TYR A 633 2.47 -21.41 -22.27
C TYR A 633 2.91 -21.84 -23.67
N LEU A 634 2.72 -20.99 -24.69
CA LEU A 634 3.19 -21.26 -26.04
C LEU A 634 4.72 -21.33 -26.13
N ARG A 635 5.44 -20.47 -25.38
CA ARG A 635 6.91 -20.54 -25.27
C ARG A 635 7.37 -21.80 -24.54
N THR A 636 6.68 -22.16 -23.45
CA THR A 636 6.95 -23.40 -22.70
C THR A 636 6.72 -24.64 -23.57
N LEU A 637 5.66 -24.66 -24.37
CA LEU A 637 5.42 -25.71 -25.37
C LEU A 637 6.52 -25.75 -26.42
N ARG A 638 7.00 -24.60 -26.90
CA ARG A 638 8.12 -24.56 -27.86
C ARG A 638 9.41 -25.18 -27.30
N SER A 639 9.71 -24.97 -26.02
CA SER A 639 10.95 -25.48 -25.41
C SER A 639 10.91 -26.99 -25.13
N HIS A 640 9.72 -27.56 -24.93
CA HIS A 640 9.54 -28.98 -24.57
C HIS A 640 8.99 -29.87 -25.69
N MET A 641 8.54 -29.31 -26.81
CA MET A 641 8.11 -30.06 -28.00
C MET A 641 9.23 -30.14 -29.04
N GLU A 642 9.26 -31.25 -29.77
CA GLU A 642 10.14 -31.38 -30.93
C GLU A 642 9.76 -30.36 -32.02
N THR A 643 10.76 -29.90 -32.78
CA THR A 643 10.55 -28.81 -33.75
C THR A 643 9.48 -29.10 -34.81
N PRO A 644 9.41 -30.29 -35.42
CA PRO A 644 8.35 -30.65 -36.35
C PRO A 644 6.95 -30.61 -35.71
N GLU A 645 6.82 -31.10 -34.47
CA GLU A 645 5.55 -31.14 -33.73
C GLU A 645 5.07 -29.73 -33.35
N TRP A 646 6.01 -28.86 -32.95
CA TRP A 646 5.71 -27.46 -32.68
C TRP A 646 5.23 -26.72 -33.94
N GLU A 647 5.88 -26.91 -35.09
CA GLU A 647 5.50 -26.26 -36.34
C GLU A 647 4.10 -26.68 -36.80
N GLU A 648 3.77 -27.96 -36.67
CA GLU A 648 2.43 -28.48 -36.93
C GLU A 648 1.40 -27.84 -36.01
N TYR A 649 1.65 -27.83 -34.69
CA TYR A 649 0.75 -27.23 -33.70
C TYR A 649 0.57 -25.71 -33.90
N ARG A 650 1.66 -24.97 -34.17
CA ARG A 650 1.60 -23.53 -34.51
C ARG A 650 0.76 -23.31 -35.77
N GLY A 651 0.90 -24.17 -36.78
CA GLY A 651 0.09 -24.15 -38.00
C GLY A 651 -1.40 -24.41 -37.75
N GLU A 652 -1.73 -25.33 -36.84
CA GLU A 652 -3.11 -25.58 -36.39
C GLU A 652 -3.71 -24.37 -35.68
N LEU A 653 -2.99 -23.76 -34.73
CA LEU A 653 -3.45 -22.56 -34.02
C LEU A 653 -3.73 -21.40 -34.99
N ARG A 654 -2.86 -21.17 -35.99
CA ARG A 654 -3.07 -20.16 -37.03
C ARG A 654 -4.33 -20.41 -37.85
N ARG A 655 -4.59 -21.67 -38.25
CA ARG A 655 -5.81 -22.03 -39.01
C ARG A 655 -7.07 -21.88 -38.15
N LYS A 656 -7.06 -22.40 -36.93
CA LYS A 656 -8.20 -22.37 -35.98
C LYS A 656 -8.57 -20.96 -35.55
N HIS A 657 -7.58 -20.07 -35.43
CA HIS A 657 -7.75 -18.71 -34.93
C HIS A 657 -7.45 -17.62 -35.98
N ALA A 658 -7.56 -17.93 -37.28
CA ALA A 658 -7.26 -17.01 -38.39
C ALA A 658 -7.99 -15.65 -38.33
N ARG A 659 -9.13 -15.58 -37.62
CA ARG A 659 -9.93 -14.36 -37.45
C ARG A 659 -9.47 -13.49 -36.26
N LYS A 660 -8.61 -13.99 -35.37
CA LYS A 660 -8.12 -13.31 -34.16
C LYS A 660 -6.79 -12.60 -34.42
N ARG A 661 -6.81 -11.48 -35.15
CA ARG A 661 -5.59 -10.75 -35.59
C ARG A 661 -4.59 -10.44 -34.46
N ARG A 662 -5.08 -9.95 -33.31
CA ARG A 662 -4.24 -9.65 -32.14
C ARG A 662 -3.58 -10.88 -31.52
N PHE A 663 -4.23 -12.05 -31.57
CA PHE A 663 -3.63 -13.30 -31.12
C PHE A 663 -2.56 -13.78 -32.10
N LEU A 664 -2.78 -13.63 -33.41
CA LEU A 664 -1.77 -13.97 -34.42
C LEU A 664 -0.51 -13.11 -34.27
N GLU A 665 -0.65 -11.82 -33.97
CA GLU A 665 0.46 -10.94 -33.61
C GLU A 665 1.24 -11.50 -32.41
N VAL A 666 0.54 -11.88 -31.32
CA VAL A 666 1.18 -12.50 -30.14
C VAL A 666 1.84 -13.84 -30.46
N LEU A 667 1.23 -14.68 -31.31
CA LEU A 667 1.79 -15.96 -31.73
C LEU A 667 3.07 -15.80 -32.57
N ASP A 668 3.23 -14.67 -33.24
CA ASP A 668 4.44 -14.33 -33.98
C ASP A 668 5.58 -13.87 -33.05
N HIS A 669 5.25 -13.44 -31.83
CA HIS A 669 6.19 -13.06 -30.75
C HIS A 669 6.68 -14.22 -29.87
N VAL A 670 6.29 -15.47 -30.16
CA VAL A 670 6.80 -16.66 -29.43
C VAL A 670 8.33 -16.79 -29.57
N GLU A 671 8.90 -16.25 -30.65
CA GLU A 671 10.33 -16.37 -31.03
C GLU A 671 11.13 -15.05 -30.87
N ASP A 672 10.70 -14.12 -30.01
CA ASP A 672 11.15 -12.71 -30.03
C ASP A 672 12.67 -12.46 -30.17
N ARG A 673 12.99 -11.62 -31.17
CA ARG A 673 14.31 -11.11 -31.57
C ARG A 673 14.81 -9.98 -30.66
N ARG A 674 16.14 -9.78 -30.62
CA ARG A 674 16.81 -8.60 -30.03
C ARG A 674 16.27 -7.28 -30.61
N ILE A 675 16.30 -6.19 -29.82
CA ILE A 675 15.80 -4.87 -30.25
C ILE A 675 16.67 -4.28 -31.38
N ILE A 676 17.96 -4.58 -31.39
CA ILE A 676 18.89 -4.32 -32.48
C ILE A 676 19.46 -5.67 -32.93
N GLU A 677 19.49 -5.93 -34.25
CA GLU A 677 20.19 -7.11 -34.81
C GLU A 677 21.69 -6.78 -34.92
N ASP A 678 22.58 -7.70 -34.52
CA ASP A 678 24.03 -7.54 -34.71
C ASP A 678 24.31 -7.39 -36.22
N THR A 679 24.75 -6.21 -36.65
CA THR A 679 25.29 -5.98 -38.01
C THR A 679 26.74 -6.38 -38.12
#